data_AF-A0AAU9TP68-F1
#
_entry.id   AF-A0AAU9TP68-F1
#
_cell.length_a   1.000
_cell.length_b   1.000
_cell.length_c   1.000
_cell.angle_alpha   90.00
_cell.angle_beta   90.00
_cell.angle_gamma   90.00
#
_symmetry.space_group_name_H-M   'P 1'
#
loop_
_entity.id
_entity.type
_entity.pdbx_description
1 polymer ?
#
loop_
_entity_poly.entity_id
_entity_poly.type
_entity_poly.pdbx_seq_one_letter_code
_entity_poly.pdbx_strand_id
1 'polypeptide(L)'
;MKETCCGCFPSPALWRTLREQCVRWRHRAPLTEQWARVSLCLTARLLAHMYGPLYPAMPIGEEDANLVPADMSAEAVMQSWYRMLHTIGNPVDLTKPHLISHTPEFLQYLMTAEEGREGREGREAWVGALAHIFHRAMLGVAAHVDAFLGRSTARWCAESAGAGAGAGAGAGAGDEGEVTPPAHRRLAKSFSAARPRDKPSEKSTPRSSLIGLTSSRPSSVVPATPPNSISSQVGDIEKPPLTPLRPKVNSIFHLFGEWLFEAALVGTTPTSSNQQKAEGTPPPPSLSDATQKLNMISYQAGRAVALGTLCRVVCSKQCREEVLAPYLARTYAALQRGLRDPATAAAVVLDAPDIFRLDLDGVLVLVPDFIAALDRILSEREPKLECGSIDKRELRKAAISLLLSLVAFPYHYKGLPVPEFPGCNEYAGTTLGEFARGRLALLSVAAVQAESSEALAVPLLSALYLCVRHNAGRAPDRAPDRAPDRPPDAKARSDSSAPASADSSQDDFAADVRELDPSSPVFGSALVVRATYLVCHRLISSWKGDLQVSLAALELLSGLAKLHSSKPEAIERKRAVRWICDYIGVQCGRPPQAHSRDLHSCVVAAYTCLASWLCAPLLADPDCLAALLEVVELGISGSKSQGKPGEPPKMKDEKELKPVSMRVRDAAESLLMLILEQVGNNDGGKWCRLDERWLAALGHGKLRHFVVDGNTILSLLEEPLANSQEPQPTIVVIIRCGWGRFAWSLSSRGAPRCATRGAAACARPVPMLEPPPRAPPACRALPAAPPCAV
;
A
#
# COMPACT_ATOMS: atom_id res chain seq x y z
N MET A 1 29.45 2.84 42.59
CA MET A 1 28.13 2.17 42.49
C MET A 1 28.25 0.67 42.67
N LYS A 2 29.15 0.01 41.91
CA LYS A 2 29.36 -1.44 41.96
C LYS A 2 29.71 -2.00 43.36
N GLU A 3 30.51 -1.28 44.14
CA GLU A 3 30.94 -1.75 45.48
C GLU A 3 29.96 -1.38 46.61
N THR A 4 29.13 -0.35 46.44
CA THR A 4 28.30 0.19 47.53
C THR A 4 26.86 -0.30 47.48
N CYS A 5 26.24 -0.44 46.30
CA CYS A 5 24.79 -0.66 46.22
C CYS A 5 24.32 -2.06 46.65
N CYS A 6 25.23 -3.03 46.77
CA CYS A 6 24.89 -4.36 47.29
C CYS A 6 25.18 -4.51 48.80
N GLY A 7 26.29 -3.97 49.29
CA GLY A 7 26.70 -4.14 50.69
C GLY A 7 26.13 -3.09 51.66
N CYS A 8 25.96 -1.85 51.21
CA CYS A 8 25.45 -0.71 52.01
C CYS A 8 24.89 0.37 51.09
N PHE A 9 23.56 0.47 50.98
CA PHE A 9 22.92 1.44 50.07
C PHE A 9 23.44 2.87 50.32
N PRO A 10 23.90 3.62 49.28
CA PRO A 10 24.57 4.90 49.50
C PRO A 10 23.68 5.93 50.18
N SER A 11 24.26 6.72 51.09
CA SER A 11 23.52 7.76 51.82
C SER A 11 22.95 8.83 50.88
N PRO A 12 21.86 9.52 51.26
CA PRO A 12 21.29 10.61 50.46
C PRO A 12 22.31 11.71 50.10
N ALA A 13 23.30 11.96 50.97
CA ALA A 13 24.36 12.93 50.72
C ALA A 13 25.26 12.51 49.56
N LEU A 14 25.69 11.24 49.49
CA LEU A 14 26.52 10.72 48.40
C LEU A 14 25.81 10.83 47.04
N TRP A 15 24.51 10.51 46.99
CA TRP A 15 23.71 10.68 45.78
C TRP A 15 23.58 12.14 45.35
N ARG A 16 23.45 13.06 46.31
CA ARG A 16 23.40 14.50 46.03
C ARG A 16 24.73 14.99 45.44
N THR A 17 25.85 14.61 46.05
CA THR A 17 27.18 14.95 45.54
C THR A 17 27.42 14.36 44.16
N LEU A 18 27.06 13.09 43.92
CA LEU A 18 27.17 12.47 42.59
C LEU A 18 26.38 13.25 41.54
N ARG A 19 25.13 13.62 41.84
CA ARG A 19 24.29 14.43 40.95
C ARG A 19 24.94 15.79 40.67
N GLU A 20 25.41 16.49 41.69
CA GLU A 20 26.07 17.79 41.53
C GLU A 20 27.30 17.69 40.61
N GLN A 21 28.13 16.65 40.77
CA GLN A 21 29.30 16.42 39.93
C GLN A 21 28.90 16.06 38.49
N CYS A 22 27.93 15.16 38.31
CA CYS A 22 27.44 14.78 36.98
C CYS A 22 26.87 15.98 36.20
N VAL A 23 26.12 16.86 36.87
CA VAL A 23 25.59 18.08 36.24
C VAL A 23 26.71 19.02 35.80
N ARG A 24 27.81 19.14 36.55
CA ARG A 24 28.96 19.98 36.17
C ARG A 24 29.76 19.37 35.01
N TRP A 25 29.83 18.04 34.94
CA TRP A 25 30.61 17.31 33.93
C TRP A 25 29.80 16.82 32.73
N ARG A 26 28.50 17.13 32.64
CA ARG A 26 27.61 16.69 31.54
C ARG A 26 28.04 17.13 30.14
N HIS A 27 28.92 18.12 30.05
CA HIS A 27 29.57 18.54 28.80
C HIS A 27 30.57 17.52 28.24
N ARG A 28 30.82 16.39 28.93
CA ARG A 28 31.68 15.31 28.48
C ARG A 28 30.85 14.14 27.94
N ALA A 29 31.05 13.78 26.68
CA ALA A 29 30.32 12.68 26.03
C ALA A 29 30.41 11.34 26.78
N PRO A 30 31.59 10.88 27.26
CA PRO A 30 31.70 9.60 27.95
C PRO A 30 30.84 9.49 29.21
N LEU A 31 30.61 10.62 29.92
CA LEU A 31 29.75 10.63 31.10
C LEU A 31 28.30 10.34 30.72
N THR A 32 27.80 10.97 29.65
CA THR A 32 26.42 10.79 29.18
C THR A 32 26.20 9.38 28.66
N GLU A 33 27.19 8.82 27.95
CA GLU A 33 27.13 7.43 27.48
C GLU A 33 27.13 6.44 28.64
N GLN A 34 28.00 6.64 29.63
CA GLN A 34 28.06 5.79 30.82
C GLN A 34 26.79 5.90 31.67
N TRP A 35 26.24 7.11 31.80
CA TRP A 35 24.96 7.34 32.47
C TRP A 35 23.85 6.50 31.81
N ALA A 36 23.71 6.59 30.49
CA ALA A 36 22.69 5.86 29.75
C ALA A 36 22.88 4.34 29.86
N ARG A 37 24.11 3.83 29.73
CA ARG A 37 24.40 2.38 29.89
C ARG A 37 23.98 1.88 31.28
N VAL A 38 24.44 2.54 32.34
CA VAL A 38 24.14 2.12 33.72
C VAL A 38 22.63 2.23 34.02
N SER A 39 21.98 3.31 33.59
CA SER A 39 20.55 3.51 33.83
C SER A 39 19.68 2.53 33.02
N LEU A 40 20.10 2.14 31.82
CA LEU A 40 19.44 1.10 31.02
C LEU A 40 19.58 -0.29 31.65
N CYS A 41 20.76 -0.65 32.18
CA CYS A 41 20.93 -1.89 32.96
C CYS A 41 20.02 -1.93 34.20
N LEU A 42 19.93 -0.81 34.91
CA LEU A 42 18.99 -0.67 36.03
C LEU A 42 17.53 -0.75 35.58
N THR A 43 17.20 -0.22 34.39
CA THR A 43 15.85 -0.29 33.80
C THR A 43 15.48 -1.73 33.46
N ALA A 44 16.37 -2.51 32.85
CA ALA A 44 16.14 -3.91 32.55
C ALA A 44 15.79 -4.73 33.81
N ARG A 45 16.54 -4.52 34.89
CA ARG A 45 16.29 -5.17 36.19
C ARG A 45 15.01 -4.68 36.85
N LEU A 46 14.73 -3.37 36.78
CA LEU A 46 13.49 -2.79 37.28
C LEU A 46 12.27 -3.43 36.62
N LEU A 47 12.26 -3.51 35.29
CA LEU A 47 11.16 -4.11 34.52
C LEU A 47 10.96 -5.58 34.87
N ALA A 48 12.05 -6.34 35.02
CA ALA A 48 11.99 -7.73 35.45
C ALA A 48 11.38 -7.89 36.86
N HIS A 49 11.71 -7.00 37.80
CA HIS A 49 11.11 -7.02 39.15
C HIS A 49 9.64 -6.58 39.16
N MET A 50 9.26 -5.59 38.34
CA MET A 50 7.90 -5.04 38.31
C MET A 50 6.89 -5.93 37.58
N TYR A 51 7.30 -6.50 36.44
CA TYR A 51 6.39 -7.19 35.52
C TYR A 51 6.68 -8.70 35.40
N GLY A 52 7.79 -9.16 35.96
CA GLY A 52 8.17 -10.56 35.93
C GLY A 52 8.60 -11.06 34.54
N PRO A 53 8.66 -12.39 34.34
CA PRO A 53 9.20 -13.01 33.13
C PRO A 53 8.29 -12.89 31.90
N LEU A 54 7.05 -12.42 32.07
CA LEU A 54 6.10 -12.22 30.98
C LEU A 54 6.38 -10.93 30.18
N TYR A 55 7.21 -10.03 30.73
CA TYR A 55 7.58 -8.80 30.07
C TYR A 55 8.75 -9.03 29.09
N PRO A 56 8.76 -8.40 27.90
CA PRO A 56 9.85 -8.55 26.95
C PRO A 56 11.22 -8.25 27.58
N ALA A 57 12.14 -9.20 27.49
CA ALA A 57 13.48 -9.03 28.01
C ALA A 57 14.24 -7.97 27.21
N MET A 58 14.85 -7.03 27.93
CA MET A 58 15.68 -6.00 27.32
C MET A 58 17.05 -6.58 26.93
N PRO A 59 17.50 -6.42 25.68
CA PRO A 59 18.82 -6.89 25.27
C PRO A 59 19.90 -6.00 25.89
N ILE A 60 20.57 -6.51 26.92
CA ILE A 60 21.74 -5.88 27.55
C ILE A 60 22.96 -6.71 27.18
N GLY A 61 24.00 -6.07 26.64
CA GLY A 61 25.26 -6.75 26.31
C GLY A 61 25.95 -7.31 27.56
N GLU A 62 26.72 -8.39 27.43
CA GLU A 62 27.40 -9.02 28.56
C GLU A 62 28.36 -8.07 29.28
N GLU A 63 29.02 -7.16 28.54
CA GLU A 63 29.86 -6.11 29.11
C GLU A 63 29.07 -5.13 29.98
N ASP A 64 27.86 -4.75 29.53
CA ASP A 64 26.98 -3.81 30.20
C ASP A 64 26.29 -4.42 31.43
N ALA A 65 25.98 -5.72 31.38
CA ALA A 65 25.37 -6.45 32.50
C ALA A 65 26.23 -6.36 33.77
N ASN A 66 27.55 -6.29 33.60
CA ASN A 66 28.53 -6.19 34.69
C ASN A 66 28.66 -4.79 35.31
N LEU A 67 27.98 -3.78 34.76
CA LEU A 67 27.99 -2.41 35.30
C LEU A 67 27.18 -2.25 36.59
N VAL A 68 26.20 -3.15 36.81
CA VAL A 68 25.31 -3.14 37.97
C VAL A 68 25.50 -4.45 38.76
N PRO A 69 25.65 -4.42 40.09
CA PRO A 69 25.79 -5.64 40.90
C PRO A 69 24.58 -6.56 40.76
N ALA A 70 24.79 -7.85 40.49
CA ALA A 70 23.71 -8.81 40.23
C ALA A 70 22.81 -9.07 41.45
N ASP A 71 23.35 -8.86 42.65
CA ASP A 71 22.82 -9.22 43.97
C ASP A 71 22.03 -8.10 44.68
N MET A 72 21.69 -7.02 43.98
CA MET A 72 20.86 -5.95 44.56
C MET A 72 19.41 -6.42 44.81
N SER A 73 18.84 -6.02 45.96
CA SER A 73 17.41 -6.20 46.26
C SER A 73 16.52 -5.36 45.32
N ALA A 74 15.26 -5.74 45.16
CA ALA A 74 14.32 -5.01 44.31
C ALA A 74 14.17 -3.53 44.72
N GLU A 75 14.14 -3.25 46.03
CA GLU A 75 14.10 -1.88 46.56
C GLU A 75 15.37 -1.09 46.23
N ALA A 76 16.54 -1.70 46.37
CA ALA A 76 17.81 -1.08 46.01
C ALA A 76 17.90 -0.80 44.51
N VAL A 77 17.37 -1.67 43.65
CA VAL A 77 17.27 -1.46 42.20
C VAL A 77 16.34 -0.27 41.90
N MET A 78 15.14 -0.23 42.47
CA MET A 78 14.18 0.86 42.27
C MET A 78 14.75 2.23 42.68
N GLN A 79 15.34 2.31 43.87
CA GLN A 79 15.94 3.55 44.38
C GLN A 79 17.17 3.96 43.57
N SER A 80 18.04 3.03 43.21
CA SER A 80 19.24 3.31 42.40
C SER A 80 18.87 3.75 40.99
N TRP A 81 17.87 3.10 40.37
CA TRP A 81 17.38 3.45 39.05
C TRP A 81 16.87 4.89 39.02
N TYR A 82 15.96 5.25 39.93
CA TYR A 82 15.37 6.59 39.95
C TYR A 82 16.44 7.67 40.17
N ARG A 83 17.36 7.44 41.12
CA ARG A 83 18.44 8.38 41.41
C ARG A 83 19.42 8.49 40.25
N MET A 84 19.82 7.36 39.65
CA MET A 84 20.73 7.33 38.52
C MET A 84 20.15 8.08 37.31
N LEU A 85 18.88 7.83 36.99
CA LEU A 85 18.18 8.50 35.89
C LEU A 85 18.27 10.04 36.00
N HIS A 86 18.22 10.59 37.22
CA HIS A 86 18.25 12.03 37.48
C HIS A 86 19.64 12.61 37.77
N THR A 87 20.72 11.82 37.66
CA THR A 87 22.09 12.28 37.98
C THR A 87 22.60 13.38 37.05
N ILE A 88 22.30 13.31 35.74
CA ILE A 88 22.75 14.32 34.77
C ILE A 88 21.87 15.59 34.75
N GLY A 89 20.78 15.61 35.50
CA GLY A 89 19.78 16.68 35.48
C GLY A 89 18.87 16.62 34.26
N ASN A 90 18.33 17.77 33.84
CA ASN A 90 17.53 17.86 32.62
C ASN A 90 18.47 17.80 31.38
N PRO A 91 18.34 16.79 30.51
CA PRO A 91 19.17 16.66 29.30
C PRO A 91 19.10 17.87 28.37
N VAL A 92 17.98 18.61 28.37
CA VAL A 92 17.77 19.77 27.51
C VAL A 92 18.71 20.92 27.87
N ASP A 93 19.23 20.98 29.08
CA ASP A 93 20.20 22.02 29.45
C ASP A 93 21.51 21.94 28.65
N LEU A 94 21.81 20.81 28.00
CA LEU A 94 22.93 20.68 27.05
C LEU A 94 22.75 21.57 25.80
N THR A 95 21.52 22.02 25.55
CA THR A 95 21.16 22.95 24.47
C THR A 95 21.24 24.42 24.90
N LYS A 96 21.62 24.67 26.17
CA LYS A 96 21.71 26.00 26.78
C LYS A 96 23.18 26.30 27.14
N PRO A 97 24.02 26.72 26.17
CA PRO A 97 25.46 26.91 26.39
C PRO A 97 25.83 27.79 27.60
N HIS A 98 25.00 28.81 27.90
CA HIS A 98 25.18 29.71 29.05
C HIS A 98 25.13 29.00 30.41
N LEU A 99 24.47 27.84 30.52
CA LEU A 99 24.46 27.05 31.76
C LEU A 99 25.75 26.24 31.96
N ILE A 100 26.57 26.12 30.93
CA ILE A 100 27.76 25.27 30.91
C ILE A 100 29.03 26.12 30.81
N SER A 101 29.01 27.19 30.03
CA SER A 101 30.18 28.03 29.74
C SER A 101 30.84 28.68 30.95
N HIS A 102 30.09 28.82 32.05
CA HIS A 102 30.57 29.47 33.29
C HIS A 102 30.99 28.47 34.38
N THR A 103 30.93 27.16 34.14
CA THR A 103 31.36 26.19 35.16
C THR A 103 32.88 26.07 35.18
N PRO A 104 33.51 26.05 36.38
CA PRO A 104 34.97 25.99 36.49
C PRO A 104 35.54 24.72 35.84
N GLU A 105 34.81 23.61 35.91
CA GLU A 105 35.22 22.33 35.33
C GLU A 105 35.15 22.35 33.79
N PHE A 106 34.25 23.14 33.19
CA PHE A 106 34.20 23.35 31.75
C PHE A 106 35.32 24.28 31.27
N LEU A 107 35.61 25.36 32.02
CA LEU A 107 36.74 26.24 31.72
C LEU A 107 38.07 25.46 31.76
N GLN A 108 38.24 24.60 32.76
CA GLN A 108 39.40 23.71 32.84
C GLN A 108 39.46 22.76 31.63
N TYR A 109 38.33 22.16 31.24
CA TYR A 109 38.26 21.28 30.07
C TYR A 109 38.65 22.02 28.78
N LEU A 110 38.14 23.24 28.57
CA LEU A 110 38.52 24.07 27.43
C LEU A 110 40.01 24.41 27.44
N MET A 111 40.57 24.83 28.58
CA MET A 111 42.00 25.13 28.71
C MET A 111 42.88 23.92 28.34
N THR A 112 42.45 22.70 28.67
CA THR A 112 43.16 21.47 28.28
C THR A 112 42.90 21.01 26.85
N ALA A 113 41.78 21.44 26.23
CA ALA A 113 41.40 21.05 24.88
C ALA A 113 41.89 22.04 23.80
N GLU A 114 42.16 23.30 24.18
CA GLU A 114 42.60 24.40 23.31
C GLU A 114 44.11 24.46 23.07
N GLU A 115 44.92 23.51 23.60
CA GLU A 115 46.38 23.46 23.33
C GLU A 115 46.77 23.27 21.84
N GLY A 116 45.82 23.31 20.89
CA GLY A 116 46.09 23.28 19.45
C GLY A 116 45.04 23.89 18.50
N ARG A 117 44.05 24.65 18.98
CA ARG A 117 43.02 25.29 18.11
C ARG A 117 42.70 26.70 18.61
N GLU A 118 43.14 27.73 17.91
CA GLU A 118 42.87 29.13 18.28
C GLU A 118 41.48 29.60 17.80
N GLY A 119 40.70 30.21 18.70
CA GLY A 119 39.63 31.15 18.33
C GLY A 119 38.25 30.56 17.97
N ARG A 120 37.58 31.17 16.97
CA ARG A 120 36.18 30.91 16.58
C ARG A 120 35.90 29.44 16.24
N GLU A 121 36.90 28.73 15.72
CA GLU A 121 36.82 27.30 15.40
C GLU A 121 36.71 26.41 16.65
N GLY A 122 37.40 26.76 17.74
CA GLY A 122 37.23 26.10 19.04
C GLY A 122 35.80 26.28 19.58
N ARG A 123 35.22 27.48 19.39
CA ARG A 123 33.85 27.79 19.81
C ARG A 123 32.78 27.00 19.05
N GLU A 124 32.92 26.88 17.73
CA GLU A 124 32.00 26.11 16.89
C GLU A 124 32.17 24.59 17.15
N ALA A 125 33.39 24.12 17.44
CA ALA A 125 33.68 22.73 17.76
C ALA A 125 33.02 22.23 19.07
N TRP A 126 33.07 22.99 20.17
CA TRP A 126 32.44 22.54 21.42
C TRP A 126 30.92 22.66 21.42
N VAL A 127 30.34 23.62 20.69
CA VAL A 127 28.88 23.68 20.50
C VAL A 127 28.41 22.46 19.70
N GLY A 128 29.14 22.08 18.64
CA GLY A 128 28.93 20.82 17.94
C GLY A 128 29.03 19.59 18.85
N ALA A 129 30.01 19.59 19.77
CA ALA A 129 30.13 18.53 20.77
C ALA A 129 28.92 18.48 21.71
N LEU A 130 28.41 19.62 22.20
CA LEU A 130 27.19 19.65 23.02
C LEU A 130 25.95 19.16 22.28
N ALA A 131 25.82 19.49 20.99
CA ALA A 131 24.74 18.98 20.17
C ALA A 131 24.79 17.45 20.00
N HIS A 132 25.99 16.90 19.81
CA HIS A 132 26.19 15.46 19.80
C HIS A 132 25.86 14.82 21.17
N ILE A 133 26.31 15.41 22.27
CA ILE A 133 26.03 14.90 23.63
C ILE A 133 24.54 14.95 23.94
N PHE A 134 23.85 16.04 23.56
CA PHE A 134 22.40 16.14 23.65
C PHE A 134 21.71 15.04 22.85
N HIS A 135 22.14 14.80 21.60
CA HIS A 135 21.60 13.72 20.79
C HIS A 135 21.77 12.35 21.48
N ARG A 136 22.97 12.04 22.00
CA ARG A 136 23.23 10.79 22.76
C ARG A 136 22.37 10.70 24.01
N ALA A 137 22.19 11.80 24.75
CA ALA A 137 21.31 11.84 25.91
C ALA A 137 19.85 11.52 25.52
N MET A 138 19.36 12.10 24.42
CA MET A 138 18.00 11.85 23.92
C MET A 138 17.80 10.41 23.42
N LEU A 139 18.82 9.80 22.81
CA LEU A 139 18.80 8.37 22.47
C LEU A 139 18.72 7.49 23.72
N GLY A 140 19.45 7.87 24.78
CA GLY A 140 19.34 7.24 26.09
C GLY A 140 17.90 7.33 26.62
N VAL A 141 17.32 8.52 26.69
CA VAL A 141 15.92 8.72 27.13
C VAL A 141 14.94 7.91 26.28
N ALA A 142 15.09 7.94 24.95
CA ALA A 142 14.28 7.15 24.03
C ALA A 142 14.37 5.64 24.31
N ALA A 143 15.56 5.11 24.60
CA ALA A 143 15.75 3.71 24.95
C ALA A 143 15.06 3.32 26.27
N HIS A 144 15.02 4.21 27.27
CA HIS A 144 14.24 3.96 28.49
C HIS A 144 12.74 3.87 28.18
N VAL A 145 12.23 4.82 27.39
CA VAL A 145 10.83 4.82 26.96
C VAL A 145 10.51 3.56 26.16
N ASP A 146 11.35 3.19 25.19
CA ASP A 146 11.15 1.99 24.38
C ASP A 146 11.17 0.71 25.24
N ALA A 147 12.02 0.65 26.27
CA ALA A 147 12.00 -0.44 27.25
C ALA A 147 10.67 -0.51 28.02
N PHE A 148 10.12 0.62 28.47
CA PHE A 148 8.78 0.67 29.08
C PHE A 148 7.64 0.37 28.09
N LEU A 149 7.84 0.54 26.79
CA LEU A 149 6.87 0.12 25.77
C LEU A 149 7.00 -1.36 25.37
N GLY A 150 8.02 -2.06 25.88
CA GLY A 150 8.33 -3.44 25.51
C GLY A 150 8.86 -3.57 24.08
N ARG A 151 9.49 -2.51 23.55
CA ARG A 151 10.10 -2.48 22.22
C ARG A 151 11.60 -2.79 22.34
N SER A 152 12.18 -3.33 21.28
CA SER A 152 13.63 -3.56 21.22
C SER A 152 14.40 -2.23 21.29
N THR A 153 15.42 -2.16 22.14
CA THR A 153 16.32 -1.00 22.29
C THR A 153 17.45 -0.98 21.27
N ALA A 154 17.31 -1.72 20.16
CA ALA A 154 18.33 -1.91 19.13
C ALA A 154 18.94 -0.60 18.58
N ARG A 155 18.19 0.51 18.54
CA ARG A 155 18.72 1.83 18.12
C ARG A 155 19.89 2.31 19.00
N TRP A 156 19.81 2.12 20.31
CA TRP A 156 20.90 2.44 21.23
C TRP A 156 22.10 1.51 21.04
N CYS A 157 21.85 0.20 20.93
CA CYS A 157 22.92 -0.79 20.79
C CYS A 157 23.68 -0.67 19.46
N ALA A 158 22.98 -0.38 18.34
CA ALA A 158 23.58 -0.22 17.02
C ALA A 158 24.52 0.99 16.95
N GLU A 159 24.12 2.13 17.53
CA GLU A 159 24.96 3.34 17.54
C GLU A 159 26.02 3.34 18.65
N SER A 160 25.89 2.49 19.67
CA SER A 160 26.93 2.29 20.69
C SER A 160 28.07 1.39 20.16
N ALA A 161 27.76 0.41 19.30
CA ALA A 161 28.76 -0.46 18.68
C ALA A 161 29.66 0.26 17.66
N GLY A 162 29.14 1.29 16.98
CA GLY A 162 29.90 2.09 16.01
C GLY A 162 30.95 3.04 16.61
N ALA A 163 30.89 3.33 17.91
CA ALA A 163 31.81 4.28 18.57
C ALA A 163 33.08 3.61 19.13
N GLY A 164 33.17 2.27 19.12
CA GLY A 164 34.28 1.50 19.71
C GLY A 164 35.21 0.79 18.72
N ALA A 165 34.90 0.77 17.43
CA ALA A 165 35.72 0.12 16.42
C ALA A 165 36.60 1.15 15.69
N GLY A 166 37.89 1.18 16.05
CA GLY A 166 38.91 1.86 15.26
C GLY A 166 38.90 1.39 13.80
N ALA A 167 39.21 2.32 12.91
CA ALA A 167 39.35 2.13 11.46
C ALA A 167 40.01 0.79 11.10
N GLY A 168 39.27 -0.08 10.39
CA GLY A 168 39.81 -1.36 9.94
C GLY A 168 38.79 -2.38 9.42
N ALA A 169 37.94 -2.00 8.46
CA ALA A 169 37.35 -2.93 7.48
C ALA A 169 36.59 -2.12 6.43
N GLY A 170 37.15 -2.06 5.21
CA GLY A 170 36.66 -1.21 4.12
C GLY A 170 35.31 -1.65 3.56
N ALA A 171 34.43 -0.66 3.37
CA ALA A 171 33.37 -0.70 2.38
C ALA A 171 34.00 -0.40 1.01
N GLY A 172 33.97 -1.37 0.10
CA GLY A 172 34.37 -1.18 -1.29
C GLY A 172 33.18 -0.74 -2.14
N ALA A 173 33.28 0.44 -2.74
CA ALA A 173 32.46 0.87 -3.87
C ALA A 173 33.39 1.48 -4.93
N GLY A 174 33.23 1.07 -6.20
CA GLY A 174 33.72 1.83 -7.37
C GLY A 174 34.43 1.04 -8.47
N ASP A 175 33.69 0.79 -9.55
CA ASP A 175 33.98 1.17 -10.96
C ASP A 175 34.88 0.33 -11.91
N GLU A 176 34.51 0.46 -13.19
CA GLU A 176 34.94 -0.19 -14.44
C GLU A 176 36.42 0.02 -14.85
N GLY A 177 36.91 -0.80 -15.81
CA GLY A 177 38.05 -0.42 -16.68
C GLY A 177 39.18 -1.45 -16.85
N GLU A 178 39.15 -2.09 -18.01
CA GLU A 178 40.13 -2.91 -18.73
C GLU A 178 41.66 -2.64 -18.54
N VAL A 179 42.47 -3.72 -18.57
CA VAL A 179 43.73 -3.93 -19.35
C VAL A 179 44.63 -5.01 -18.66
N THR A 180 44.80 -6.14 -19.36
CA THR A 180 45.75 -7.27 -19.12
C THR A 180 47.16 -6.94 -19.66
N PRO A 181 48.23 -7.82 -19.60
CA PRO A 181 48.66 -8.93 -18.71
C PRO A 181 50.22 -8.89 -18.43
N PRO A 182 51.05 -9.99 -18.39
CA PRO A 182 51.16 -11.19 -17.52
C PRO A 182 52.59 -11.46 -16.95
N ALA A 183 52.79 -12.47 -16.07
CA ALA A 183 53.98 -13.37 -16.08
C ALA A 183 53.89 -14.64 -15.16
N HIS A 184 53.80 -15.81 -15.81
CA HIS A 184 54.60 -17.06 -15.63
C HIS A 184 55.02 -17.61 -14.24
N ARG A 185 54.55 -18.83 -13.89
CA ARG A 185 55.37 -20.07 -13.85
C ARG A 185 54.59 -21.36 -13.47
N ARG A 186 54.48 -22.27 -14.47
CA ARG A 186 54.75 -23.74 -14.52
C ARG A 186 54.11 -24.71 -13.49
N LEU A 187 53.22 -25.63 -13.96
CA LEU A 187 53.43 -27.05 -14.39
C LEU A 187 53.61 -28.05 -13.21
N ALA A 188 52.76 -29.08 -13.06
CA ALA A 188 52.80 -30.30 -13.88
C ALA A 188 51.49 -31.12 -13.94
N LYS A 189 51.42 -31.94 -15.00
CA LYS A 189 50.33 -32.83 -15.48
C LYS A 189 50.25 -34.15 -14.72
N SER A 190 49.09 -34.83 -14.77
CA SER A 190 48.95 -36.24 -15.23
C SER A 190 47.48 -36.68 -15.43
N PHE A 191 47.14 -36.95 -16.71
CA PHE A 191 46.25 -37.94 -17.38
C PHE A 191 45.15 -38.71 -16.58
N SER A 192 43.86 -38.64 -16.99
CA SER A 192 43.07 -39.58 -17.87
C SER A 192 42.68 -40.92 -17.20
N ALA A 193 41.53 -41.60 -17.35
CA ALA A 193 40.25 -41.47 -18.07
C ALA A 193 39.25 -42.55 -17.54
N ALA A 194 37.96 -42.39 -17.89
CA ALA A 194 36.89 -43.43 -18.08
C ALA A 194 36.26 -44.22 -16.89
N ARG A 195 34.90 -44.27 -16.92
CA ARG A 195 33.93 -45.14 -16.17
C ARG A 195 33.71 -46.49 -16.94
N PRO A 196 32.84 -47.50 -16.60
CA PRO A 196 31.69 -47.57 -15.64
C PRO A 196 31.35 -48.94 -14.93
N ARG A 197 30.21 -48.96 -14.18
CA ARG A 197 29.35 -50.09 -13.68
C ARG A 197 29.94 -51.01 -12.57
N ASP A 198 29.27 -51.45 -11.49
CA ASP A 198 27.92 -52.04 -11.28
C ASP A 198 27.38 -51.88 -9.82
N LYS A 199 26.07 -52.14 -9.62
CA LYS A 199 25.34 -52.29 -8.31
C LYS A 199 25.25 -53.78 -7.92
N PRO A 200 25.14 -54.20 -6.63
CA PRO A 200 23.83 -54.34 -5.94
C PRO A 200 23.80 -54.08 -4.40
N SER A 201 22.59 -54.22 -3.83
CA SER A 201 21.97 -54.00 -2.50
C SER A 201 22.64 -54.65 -1.26
N GLU A 202 22.44 -54.21 0.01
CA GLU A 202 21.21 -54.31 0.84
C GLU A 202 21.25 -53.52 2.20
N LYS A 203 20.03 -53.14 2.66
CA LYS A 203 19.46 -53.08 4.04
C LYS A 203 19.67 -51.88 5.02
N SER A 204 18.61 -51.06 5.05
CA SER A 204 17.65 -50.85 6.17
C SER A 204 17.70 -49.59 7.05
N THR A 205 16.53 -48.92 7.08
CA THR A 205 16.03 -47.78 7.89
C THR A 205 15.47 -48.23 9.25
N PRO A 206 15.20 -47.32 10.21
CA PRO A 206 13.81 -46.87 10.48
C PRO A 206 13.75 -45.39 11.00
N ARG A 207 12.64 -44.67 11.26
CA ARG A 207 11.19 -44.71 10.98
C ARG A 207 10.64 -43.33 11.39
N SER A 208 9.65 -42.82 10.66
CA SER A 208 8.65 -41.87 11.14
C SER A 208 7.56 -42.60 11.95
N SER A 209 6.91 -41.91 12.88
CA SER A 209 5.63 -42.33 13.46
C SER A 209 4.50 -41.40 13.01
N LEU A 210 3.60 -41.94 12.18
CA LEU A 210 2.18 -41.57 12.07
C LEU A 210 1.41 -42.46 13.07
N ILE A 211 0.23 -42.08 13.57
CA ILE A 211 -1.08 -42.47 12.99
C ILE A 211 -2.21 -41.80 13.79
N GLY A 212 -3.28 -41.41 13.08
CA GLY A 212 -4.63 -41.29 13.66
C GLY A 212 -5.64 -40.58 12.74
N LEU A 213 -6.09 -41.23 11.67
CA LEU A 213 -7.21 -40.77 10.81
C LEU A 213 -8.53 -41.38 11.26
N THR A 214 -9.61 -40.58 11.43
CA THR A 214 -10.96 -40.98 10.97
C THR A 214 -11.81 -39.77 10.54
N SER A 215 -12.58 -39.98 9.48
CA SER A 215 -13.87 -39.36 9.09
C SER A 215 -13.95 -37.95 8.46
N SER A 216 -14.12 -37.97 7.13
CA SER A 216 -15.12 -37.29 6.29
C SER A 216 -15.65 -35.87 6.61
N ARG A 217 -15.33 -34.91 5.71
CA ARG A 217 -16.23 -34.00 4.96
C ARG A 217 -15.42 -32.84 4.32
N PRO A 218 -15.57 -32.52 3.02
CA PRO A 218 -15.04 -31.28 2.46
C PRO A 218 -16.04 -30.14 2.71
N SER A 219 -15.63 -29.08 3.41
CA SER A 219 -16.33 -27.79 3.33
C SER A 219 -15.61 -26.89 2.33
N SER A 220 -16.13 -26.90 1.10
CA SER A 220 -16.30 -25.68 0.32
C SER A 220 -17.18 -24.73 1.14
N VAL A 221 -16.70 -23.50 1.38
CA VAL A 221 -17.45 -22.23 1.36
C VAL A 221 -16.37 -21.16 1.56
N VAL A 222 -16.06 -20.43 0.49
CA VAL A 222 -15.41 -19.12 0.56
C VAL A 222 -16.43 -18.17 1.20
N PRO A 223 -16.14 -17.50 2.33
CA PRO A 223 -17.03 -16.46 2.82
C PRO A 223 -16.93 -15.27 1.85
N ALA A 224 -17.99 -15.03 1.09
CA ALA A 224 -18.20 -13.77 0.40
C ALA A 224 -18.29 -12.66 1.45
N THR A 225 -17.19 -11.96 1.69
CA THR A 225 -17.20 -10.69 2.38
C THR A 225 -17.72 -9.62 1.40
N PRO A 226 -18.51 -8.63 1.86
CA PRO A 226 -18.94 -7.53 1.00
C PRO A 226 -17.72 -6.75 0.47
N PRO A 227 -17.78 -6.17 -0.74
CA PRO A 227 -16.65 -5.56 -1.45
C PRO A 227 -16.10 -4.26 -0.84
N ASN A 228 -16.40 -3.98 0.43
CA ASN A 228 -15.93 -2.80 1.17
C ASN A 228 -14.93 -3.13 2.30
N SER A 229 -14.48 -4.38 2.41
CA SER A 229 -13.58 -4.82 3.48
C SER A 229 -12.12 -4.76 3.01
N ILE A 230 -11.56 -3.56 2.90
CA ILE A 230 -10.13 -3.38 2.63
C ILE A 230 -9.37 -3.76 3.91
N SER A 231 -8.66 -4.89 3.89
CA SER A 231 -7.66 -5.19 4.93
C SER A 231 -6.57 -4.12 4.84
N SER A 232 -6.49 -3.24 5.85
CA SER A 232 -5.61 -2.07 5.91
C SER A 232 -4.16 -2.41 6.29
N GLN A 233 -3.70 -3.63 6.02
CA GLN A 233 -2.36 -4.06 6.41
C GLN A 233 -1.38 -3.74 5.29
N VAL A 234 -0.68 -2.60 5.43
CA VAL A 234 0.57 -2.34 4.70
C VAL A 234 1.60 -3.32 5.24
N GLY A 235 1.58 -4.56 4.73
CA GLY A 235 2.45 -5.70 5.03
C GLY A 235 2.90 -5.81 6.48
N ASP A 236 2.40 -6.80 7.23
CA ASP A 236 2.77 -7.13 8.62
C ASP A 236 3.95 -6.30 9.12
N ILE A 237 3.65 -5.28 9.92
CA ILE A 237 4.69 -4.51 10.58
C ILE A 237 5.46 -5.56 11.40
N GLU A 238 6.69 -5.90 10.98
CA GLU A 238 7.62 -6.79 11.71
C GLU A 238 7.98 -6.27 13.12
N LYS A 239 7.28 -5.25 13.63
CA LYS A 239 7.40 -4.79 15.00
C LYS A 239 6.52 -5.72 15.84
N PRO A 240 7.10 -6.50 16.78
CA PRO A 240 6.31 -7.31 17.69
C PRO A 240 5.26 -6.43 18.38
N PRO A 241 4.05 -6.96 18.64
CA PRO A 241 3.01 -6.22 19.31
C PRO A 241 3.53 -5.69 20.65
N LEU A 242 3.12 -4.49 21.02
CA LEU A 242 3.48 -3.91 22.32
C LEU A 242 3.05 -4.86 23.43
N THR A 243 3.85 -4.93 24.50
CA THR A 243 3.52 -5.76 25.65
C THR A 243 2.18 -5.32 26.27
N PRO A 244 1.26 -6.24 26.60
CA PRO A 244 0.00 -5.90 27.25
C PRO A 244 0.23 -5.30 28.65
N LEU A 245 1.40 -5.55 29.24
CA LEU A 245 1.83 -5.06 30.55
C LEU A 245 2.49 -3.67 30.49
N ARG A 246 2.53 -3.00 29.33
CA ARG A 246 3.17 -1.68 29.22
C ARG A 246 2.49 -0.66 30.17
N PRO A 247 3.23 0.31 30.71
CA PRO A 247 2.63 1.42 31.45
C PRO A 247 1.69 2.26 30.58
N LYS A 248 0.75 2.93 31.23
CA LYS A 248 -0.11 3.94 30.59
C LYS A 248 0.72 5.10 30.03
N VAL A 249 0.26 5.68 28.92
CA VAL A 249 0.77 6.89 28.26
C VAL A 249 0.99 8.01 29.29
N ASN A 250 0.01 8.26 30.15
CA ASN A 250 0.12 9.28 31.20
C ASN A 250 1.28 9.00 32.15
N SER A 251 1.48 7.74 32.58
CA SER A 251 2.58 7.35 33.48
C SER A 251 3.94 7.62 32.84
N ILE A 252 4.09 7.33 31.54
CA ILE A 252 5.33 7.61 30.80
C ILE A 252 5.56 9.12 30.71
N PHE A 253 4.51 9.91 30.42
CA PHE A 253 4.63 11.36 30.38
C PHE A 253 4.86 12.01 31.74
N HIS A 254 4.35 11.44 32.84
CA HIS A 254 4.69 11.92 34.19
C HIS A 254 6.19 11.78 34.49
N LEU A 255 6.84 10.75 33.93
CA LEU A 255 8.25 10.47 34.19
C LEU A 255 9.19 11.21 33.21
N PHE A 256 8.88 11.18 31.91
CA PHE A 256 9.77 11.69 30.86
C PHE A 256 9.23 12.91 30.13
N GLY A 257 7.97 13.30 30.35
CA GLY A 257 7.29 14.31 29.56
C GLY A 257 7.96 15.68 29.63
N GLU A 258 8.43 16.11 30.80
CA GLU A 258 9.15 17.38 30.95
C GLU A 258 10.36 17.46 30.01
N TRP A 259 11.23 16.44 30.03
CA TRP A 259 12.42 16.40 29.16
C TRP A 259 12.04 16.26 27.69
N LEU A 260 11.07 15.41 27.36
CA LEU A 260 10.68 15.15 25.97
C LEU A 260 9.99 16.37 25.32
N PHE A 261 9.09 17.04 26.02
CA PHE A 261 8.40 18.21 25.49
C PHE A 261 9.35 19.40 25.33
N GLU A 262 10.24 19.64 26.29
CA GLU A 262 11.26 20.68 26.14
C GLU A 262 12.24 20.35 25.00
N ALA A 263 12.72 19.10 24.92
CA ALA A 263 13.64 18.65 23.86
C ALA A 263 13.03 18.77 22.46
N ALA A 264 11.74 18.48 22.30
CA ALA A 264 11.03 18.57 21.03
C ALA A 264 10.89 20.02 20.50
N LEU A 265 11.00 21.01 21.38
CA LEU A 265 10.88 22.44 21.07
C LEU A 265 12.24 23.15 20.94
N VAL A 266 13.35 22.46 21.21
CA VAL A 266 14.71 22.97 20.97
C VAL A 266 14.83 23.42 19.52
N GLY A 267 15.47 24.56 19.28
CA GLY A 267 15.68 25.01 17.90
C GLY A 267 14.45 25.58 17.20
N THR A 268 13.29 25.67 17.86
CA THR A 268 12.08 26.27 17.27
C THR A 268 12.01 27.77 17.56
N THR A 269 11.65 28.59 16.56
CA THR A 269 11.34 30.00 16.79
C THR A 269 9.92 30.12 17.38
N PRO A 270 9.72 30.90 18.45
CA PRO A 270 8.37 31.15 18.95
C PRO A 270 7.59 31.96 17.91
N THR A 271 6.42 31.46 17.50
CA THR A 271 5.49 32.12 16.57
C THR A 271 4.90 33.45 17.09
N SER A 272 5.23 33.86 18.32
CA SER A 272 4.65 35.02 19.02
C SER A 272 5.52 36.27 19.04
N SER A 273 6.63 36.36 18.31
CA SER A 273 7.48 37.58 18.30
C SER A 273 6.96 38.73 17.43
N ASN A 274 5.67 38.73 17.06
CA ASN A 274 4.98 39.93 16.57
C ASN A 274 4.27 40.72 17.69
N GLN A 275 4.43 40.36 18.97
CA GLN A 275 4.14 41.31 20.05
C GLN A 275 5.26 42.34 20.10
N GLN A 276 4.87 43.58 19.80
CA GLN A 276 5.64 44.82 19.96
C GLN A 276 6.69 44.71 21.06
N LYS A 277 7.96 44.69 20.66
CA LYS A 277 9.09 44.99 21.55
C LYS A 277 8.77 46.35 22.20
N ALA A 278 8.54 46.36 23.51
CA ALA A 278 8.57 47.60 24.27
C ALA A 278 9.95 48.23 24.09
N GLU A 279 9.95 49.42 23.50
CA GLU A 279 11.09 50.26 23.23
C GLU A 279 11.81 50.57 24.57
N GLY A 280 13.10 50.24 24.71
CA GLY A 280 13.91 50.79 25.82
C GLY A 280 15.01 49.94 26.46
N THR A 281 15.07 48.61 26.25
CA THR A 281 16.13 47.81 26.90
C THR A 281 17.20 47.36 25.89
N PRO A 282 18.48 47.76 26.04
CA PRO A 282 19.53 47.30 25.15
C PRO A 282 19.73 45.78 25.29
N PRO A 283 19.93 45.05 24.18
CA PRO A 283 20.20 43.62 24.23
C PRO A 283 21.56 43.34 24.91
N PRO A 284 21.70 42.23 25.66
CA PRO A 284 22.99 41.81 26.20
C PRO A 284 24.00 41.53 25.06
N PRO A 285 25.31 41.70 25.30
CA PRO A 285 26.32 41.64 24.25
C PRO A 285 26.50 40.21 23.68
N SER A 286 26.16 40.10 22.39
CA SER A 286 26.71 39.24 21.32
C SER A 286 26.74 37.71 21.49
N LEU A 287 25.69 37.06 20.99
CA LEU A 287 25.84 36.09 19.89
C LEU A 287 25.24 36.76 18.66
N SER A 288 25.97 36.82 17.54
CA SER A 288 25.34 37.22 16.28
C SER A 288 24.15 36.30 16.00
N ASP A 289 23.04 36.87 15.55
CA ASP A 289 21.79 36.18 15.23
C ASP A 289 22.02 34.96 14.29
N ALA A 290 23.06 35.04 13.44
CA ALA A 290 23.55 33.96 12.58
C ALA A 290 24.21 32.79 13.34
N THR A 291 24.98 33.06 14.41
CA THR A 291 25.61 32.04 15.26
C THR A 291 24.56 31.32 16.11
N GLN A 292 23.55 32.04 16.56
CA GLN A 292 22.43 31.45 17.29
C GLN A 292 21.58 30.54 16.38
N LYS A 293 21.37 30.94 15.11
CA LYS A 293 20.75 30.09 14.08
C LYS A 293 21.57 28.85 13.73
N LEU A 294 22.89 28.97 13.55
CA LEU A 294 23.79 27.83 13.30
C LEU A 294 23.79 26.85 14.49
N ASN A 295 23.80 27.36 15.72
CA ASN A 295 23.67 26.54 16.91
C ASN A 295 22.34 25.79 16.95
N MET A 296 21.22 26.41 16.56
CA MET A 296 19.89 25.76 16.53
C MET A 296 19.79 24.64 15.48
N ILE A 297 20.51 24.72 14.37
CA ILE A 297 20.58 23.66 13.35
C ILE A 297 21.35 22.43 13.89
N SER A 298 22.36 22.64 14.74
CA SER A 298 23.17 21.53 15.27
C SER A 298 22.38 20.55 16.16
N TYR A 299 21.31 20.99 16.84
CA TYR A 299 20.54 20.18 17.79
C TYR A 299 19.39 19.36 17.16
N GLN A 300 19.22 19.40 15.83
CA GLN A 300 18.06 18.77 15.16
C GLN A 300 18.00 17.25 15.34
N ALA A 301 19.15 16.56 15.40
CA ALA A 301 19.18 15.11 15.62
C ALA A 301 18.56 14.71 16.98
N GLY A 302 18.98 15.37 18.07
CA GLY A 302 18.40 15.13 19.40
C GLY A 302 16.92 15.50 19.48
N ARG A 303 16.52 16.58 18.80
CA ARG A 303 15.11 16.99 18.69
C ARG A 303 14.27 15.96 17.91
N ALA A 304 14.79 15.43 16.81
CA ALA A 304 14.14 14.38 16.01
C ALA A 304 13.89 13.13 16.85
N VAL A 305 14.87 12.72 17.67
CA VAL A 305 14.72 11.61 18.63
C VAL A 305 13.63 11.91 19.66
N ALA A 306 13.58 13.13 20.21
CA ALA A 306 12.55 13.54 21.15
C ALA A 306 11.14 13.44 20.53
N LEU A 307 10.96 14.02 19.35
CA LEU A 307 9.70 14.02 18.60
C LEU A 307 9.25 12.59 18.25
N GLY A 308 10.16 11.76 17.71
CA GLY A 308 9.85 10.36 17.43
C GLY A 308 9.48 9.58 18.69
N THR A 309 10.12 9.88 19.83
CA THR A 309 9.79 9.26 21.12
C THR A 309 8.40 9.69 21.60
N LEU A 310 8.03 10.96 21.49
CA LEU A 310 6.66 11.45 21.77
C LEU A 310 5.63 10.69 20.90
N CYS A 311 5.90 10.52 19.60
CA CYS A 311 5.05 9.75 18.71
C CYS A 311 4.91 8.30 19.19
N ARG A 312 6.00 7.61 19.54
CA ARG A 312 5.95 6.21 20.03
C ARG A 312 5.15 6.09 21.32
N VAL A 313 5.25 7.06 22.23
CA VAL A 313 4.47 7.08 23.47
C VAL A 313 2.98 7.25 23.17
N VAL A 314 2.59 8.27 22.40
CA VAL A 314 1.17 8.47 22.09
C VAL A 314 0.60 7.34 21.25
N CYS A 315 1.36 6.85 20.27
CA CYS A 315 0.97 5.73 19.43
C CYS A 315 0.85 4.39 20.19
N SER A 316 1.33 4.34 21.44
CA SER A 316 1.18 3.13 22.25
C SER A 316 -0.24 2.96 22.81
N LYS A 317 -1.04 4.05 22.92
CA LYS A 317 -2.37 4.11 23.54
C LYS A 317 -3.22 2.86 23.28
N GLN A 318 -3.71 2.23 24.35
CA GLN A 318 -4.60 1.07 24.26
C GLN A 318 -6.06 1.51 24.13
N CYS A 319 -6.92 0.59 23.68
CA CYS A 319 -8.36 0.83 23.65
C CYS A 319 -8.88 1.20 25.05
N ARG A 320 -9.67 2.27 25.15
CA ARG A 320 -10.25 2.84 26.39
C ARG A 320 -9.27 3.52 27.36
N GLU A 321 -7.99 3.62 27.02
CA GLU A 321 -7.06 4.43 27.80
C GLU A 321 -7.31 5.92 27.55
N GLU A 322 -7.51 6.71 28.60
CA GLU A 322 -7.63 8.18 28.49
C GLU A 322 -6.27 8.86 28.65
N VAL A 323 -5.93 9.75 27.72
CA VAL A 323 -4.70 10.56 27.77
C VAL A 323 -5.06 11.96 28.24
N LEU A 324 -4.35 12.47 29.24
CA LEU A 324 -4.64 13.80 29.80
C LEU A 324 -4.52 14.90 28.73
N ALA A 325 -5.50 15.80 28.67
CA ALA A 325 -5.54 16.90 27.70
C ALA A 325 -4.26 17.76 27.65
N PRO A 326 -3.58 18.10 28.77
CA PRO A 326 -2.31 18.81 28.73
C PRO A 326 -1.20 18.06 27.98
N TYR A 327 -1.16 16.73 28.04
CA TYR A 327 -0.19 15.93 27.30
C TYR A 327 -0.51 15.87 25.81
N LEU A 328 -1.79 15.74 25.45
CA LEU A 328 -2.22 15.82 24.04
C LEU A 328 -1.89 17.19 23.44
N ALA A 329 -2.26 18.28 24.13
CA ALA A 329 -1.99 19.63 23.68
C ALA A 329 -0.49 19.90 23.44
N ARG A 330 0.37 19.52 24.40
CA ARG A 330 1.83 19.65 24.25
C ARG A 330 2.39 18.77 23.14
N THR A 331 1.86 17.54 23.00
CA THR A 331 2.28 16.63 21.93
C THR A 331 1.93 17.24 20.58
N TYR A 332 0.69 17.66 20.35
CA TYR A 332 0.28 18.22 19.06
C TYR A 332 1.04 19.50 18.72
N ALA A 333 1.26 20.38 19.71
CA ALA A 333 2.06 21.59 19.51
C ALA A 333 3.53 21.30 19.13
N ALA A 334 4.10 20.24 19.69
CA ALA A 334 5.44 19.77 19.33
C ALA A 334 5.47 19.12 17.94
N LEU A 335 4.50 18.25 17.64
CA LEU A 335 4.40 17.56 16.35
C LEU A 335 4.15 18.52 15.19
N GLN A 336 3.30 19.54 15.36
CA GLN A 336 3.10 20.57 14.34
C GLN A 336 4.43 21.24 13.95
N ARG A 337 5.21 21.68 14.94
CA ARG A 337 6.53 22.28 14.70
C ARG A 337 7.52 21.27 14.10
N GLY A 338 7.44 20.01 14.52
CA GLY A 338 8.28 18.93 14.00
C GLY A 338 7.98 18.57 12.55
N LEU A 339 6.70 18.59 12.15
CA LEU A 339 6.25 18.29 10.78
C LEU A 339 6.56 19.45 9.82
N ARG A 340 6.49 20.70 10.28
CA ARG A 340 6.84 21.88 9.46
C ARG A 340 8.35 22.00 9.20
N ASP A 341 9.18 21.36 10.02
CA ASP A 341 10.64 21.38 9.87
C ASP A 341 11.14 20.17 9.04
N PRO A 342 11.84 20.38 7.90
CA PRO A 342 12.34 19.29 7.06
C PRO A 342 13.34 18.36 7.76
N ALA A 343 14.07 18.83 8.79
CA ALA A 343 15.06 18.04 9.53
C ALA A 343 14.42 17.02 10.50
N THR A 344 13.18 17.26 10.92
CA THR A 344 12.49 16.42 11.92
C THR A 344 11.24 15.73 11.39
N ALA A 345 10.66 16.19 10.29
CA ALA A 345 9.42 15.65 9.74
C ALA A 345 9.51 14.15 9.42
N ALA A 346 10.65 13.69 8.90
CA ALA A 346 10.88 12.27 8.60
C ALA A 346 10.78 11.40 9.87
N ALA A 347 11.36 11.84 10.99
CA ALA A 347 11.29 11.12 12.25
C ALA A 347 9.85 11.06 12.79
N VAL A 348 9.10 12.16 12.70
CA VAL A 348 7.69 12.21 13.13
C VAL A 348 6.85 11.21 12.32
N VAL A 349 6.96 11.24 10.98
CA VAL A 349 6.18 10.36 10.09
C VAL A 349 6.54 8.88 10.33
N LEU A 350 7.82 8.57 10.49
CA LEU A 350 8.29 7.21 10.75
C LEU A 350 7.75 6.61 12.06
N ASP A 351 7.69 7.42 13.12
CA ASP A 351 7.33 6.98 14.46
C ASP A 351 5.83 7.19 14.81
N ALA A 352 5.05 7.82 13.92
CA ALA A 352 3.61 8.07 14.09
C ALA A 352 2.65 7.32 13.12
N PRO A 353 2.90 6.07 12.68
CA PRO A 353 2.13 5.45 11.59
C PRO A 353 0.64 5.19 11.91
N ASP A 354 0.28 5.19 13.19
CA ASP A 354 -1.05 4.84 13.70
C ASP A 354 -1.74 6.02 14.42
N ILE A 355 -1.17 7.23 14.42
CA ILE A 355 -1.69 8.35 15.23
C ILE A 355 -3.17 8.66 14.97
N PHE A 356 -3.62 8.50 13.73
CA PHE A 356 -5.00 8.73 13.31
C PHE A 356 -5.94 7.53 13.52
N ARG A 357 -5.41 6.38 13.99
CA ARG A 357 -6.18 5.15 14.28
C ARG A 357 -6.52 4.99 15.76
N LEU A 358 -6.11 5.93 16.61
CA LEU A 358 -6.10 5.77 18.06
C LEU A 358 -7.20 6.53 18.80
N ASP A 359 -8.13 7.16 18.09
CA ASP A 359 -9.24 7.95 18.67
C ASP A 359 -8.72 8.91 19.77
N LEU A 360 -7.85 9.82 19.36
CA LEU A 360 -7.20 10.80 20.21
C LEU A 360 -7.94 12.14 20.10
N ASP A 361 -8.34 12.71 21.22
CA ASP A 361 -9.06 13.99 21.26
C ASP A 361 -8.24 15.09 20.58
N GLY A 362 -8.86 15.83 19.65
CA GLY A 362 -8.25 16.98 18.96
C GLY A 362 -7.17 16.64 17.93
N VAL A 363 -6.88 15.37 17.64
CA VAL A 363 -5.78 14.95 16.73
C VAL A 363 -5.92 15.52 15.31
N LEU A 364 -7.14 15.85 14.89
CA LEU A 364 -7.44 16.39 13.56
C LEU A 364 -6.71 17.73 13.27
N VAL A 365 -6.27 18.46 14.30
CA VAL A 365 -5.45 19.68 14.15
C VAL A 365 -4.13 19.41 13.42
N LEU A 366 -3.64 18.16 13.43
CA LEU A 366 -2.38 17.78 12.78
C LEU A 366 -2.55 17.35 11.31
N VAL A 367 -3.78 17.19 10.82
CA VAL A 367 -4.05 16.67 9.47
C VAL A 367 -3.38 17.52 8.38
N PRO A 368 -3.44 18.87 8.41
CA PRO A 368 -2.77 19.70 7.40
C PRO A 368 -1.26 19.48 7.33
N ASP A 369 -0.60 19.44 8.49
CA ASP A 369 0.85 19.29 8.59
C ASP A 369 1.30 17.88 8.18
N PHE A 370 0.53 16.84 8.50
CA PHE A 370 0.80 15.48 8.02
C PHE A 370 0.61 15.36 6.51
N ILE A 371 -0.45 15.92 5.91
CA ILE A 371 -0.64 15.90 4.46
C ILE A 371 0.56 16.56 3.75
N ALA A 372 1.04 17.70 4.27
CA ALA A 372 2.21 18.39 3.72
C ALA A 372 3.52 17.59 3.89
N ALA A 373 3.68 16.85 4.98
CA ALA A 373 4.83 15.95 5.16
C ALA A 373 4.76 14.73 4.23
N LEU A 374 3.58 14.13 4.06
CA LEU A 374 3.39 12.99 3.16
C LEU A 374 3.65 13.37 1.70
N ASP A 375 3.24 14.55 1.25
CA ASP A 375 3.52 15.06 -0.09
C ASP A 375 5.04 15.16 -0.35
N ARG A 376 5.82 15.62 0.63
CA ARG A 376 7.28 15.65 0.51
C ARG A 376 7.92 14.25 0.48
N ILE A 377 7.27 13.21 1.01
CA ILE A 377 7.83 11.86 1.09
C ILE A 377 7.42 10.98 -0.11
N LEU A 378 6.15 11.05 -0.51
CA LEU A 378 5.55 10.08 -1.44
C LEU A 378 5.49 10.57 -2.89
N SER A 379 5.58 11.88 -3.15
CA SER A 379 5.37 12.41 -4.50
C SER A 379 6.51 12.12 -5.48
N GLU A 380 7.69 11.75 -4.98
CA GLU A 380 8.87 11.43 -5.79
C GLU A 380 9.60 10.18 -5.28
N ARG A 381 10.49 9.63 -6.11
CA ARG A 381 11.33 8.45 -5.77
C ARG A 381 12.36 8.74 -4.66
N GLU A 382 12.77 9.97 -4.52
CA GLU A 382 13.59 10.46 -3.41
C GLU A 382 12.73 11.42 -2.58
N PRO A 383 12.65 11.26 -1.24
CA PRO A 383 11.88 12.17 -0.41
C PRO A 383 12.55 13.56 -0.37
N LYS A 384 11.74 14.61 -0.41
CA LYS A 384 12.15 16.04 -0.30
C LYS A 384 12.33 16.47 1.15
N LEU A 385 12.95 15.60 1.96
CA LEU A 385 13.21 15.80 3.39
C LEU A 385 14.62 15.37 3.74
N GLU A 386 15.17 15.95 4.80
CA GLU A 386 16.43 15.49 5.38
C GLU A 386 16.17 14.19 6.16
N CYS A 387 16.61 13.06 5.61
CA CYS A 387 16.35 11.74 6.19
C CYS A 387 17.47 11.26 7.12
N GLY A 388 18.65 11.88 7.11
CA GLY A 388 19.79 11.45 7.93
C GLY A 388 20.08 9.94 7.79
N SER A 389 20.11 9.22 8.90
CA SER A 389 20.30 7.75 8.98
C SER A 389 19.00 6.93 8.85
N ILE A 390 17.86 7.57 8.60
CA ILE A 390 16.56 6.88 8.50
C ILE A 390 16.50 6.05 7.21
N ASP A 391 16.10 4.78 7.33
CA ASP A 391 15.80 3.93 6.19
C ASP A 391 14.60 4.49 5.41
N LYS A 392 14.86 4.92 4.17
CA LYS A 392 13.86 5.48 3.25
C LYS A 392 12.71 4.52 2.97
N ARG A 393 12.96 3.20 2.99
CA ARG A 393 11.92 2.18 2.75
C ARG A 393 10.93 2.11 3.91
N GLU A 394 11.43 2.09 5.13
CA GLU A 394 10.59 2.11 6.34
C GLU A 394 9.84 3.43 6.50
N LEU A 395 10.48 4.54 6.13
CA LEU A 395 9.82 5.86 6.09
C LEU A 395 8.65 5.86 5.09
N ARG A 396 8.85 5.30 3.89
CA ARG A 396 7.78 5.12 2.90
C ARG A 396 6.65 4.27 3.42
N LYS A 397 6.97 3.12 4.02
CA LYS A 397 5.97 2.21 4.62
C LYS A 397 5.10 2.95 5.65
N ALA A 398 5.73 3.72 6.54
CA ALA A 398 5.03 4.52 7.54
C ALA A 398 4.16 5.62 6.91
N ALA A 399 4.68 6.33 5.90
CA ALA A 399 3.95 7.34 5.16
C ALA A 399 2.72 6.77 4.43
N ILE A 400 2.82 5.59 3.82
CA ILE A 400 1.68 4.90 3.18
C ILE A 400 0.64 4.49 4.22
N SER A 401 1.07 4.00 5.39
CA SER A 401 0.15 3.70 6.50
C SER A 401 -0.65 4.94 6.93
N LEU A 402 0.02 6.08 7.07
CA LEU A 402 -0.62 7.36 7.39
C LEU A 402 -1.56 7.82 6.28
N LEU A 403 -1.15 7.74 5.01
CA LEU A 403 -2.02 8.05 3.87
C LEU A 403 -3.32 7.24 3.93
N LEU A 404 -3.22 5.92 4.14
CA LEU A 404 -4.40 5.04 4.27
C LEU A 404 -5.30 5.40 5.44
N SER A 405 -4.75 5.91 6.55
CA SER A 405 -5.58 6.39 7.66
C SER A 405 -6.33 7.69 7.32
N LEU A 406 -5.80 8.50 6.39
CA LEU A 406 -6.33 9.81 6.03
C LEU A 406 -7.31 9.79 4.85
N VAL A 407 -7.23 8.81 3.93
CA VAL A 407 -8.07 8.81 2.71
C VAL A 407 -9.58 8.86 2.98
N ALA A 408 -10.05 8.39 4.15
CA ALA A 408 -11.46 8.46 4.53
C ALA A 408 -11.88 9.82 5.13
N PHE A 409 -10.94 10.62 5.62
CA PHE A 409 -11.21 11.83 6.41
C PHE A 409 -11.98 12.91 5.63
N PRO A 410 -11.66 13.21 4.35
CA PRO A 410 -12.40 14.24 3.61
C PRO A 410 -13.89 13.92 3.43
N TYR A 411 -14.27 12.65 3.61
CA TYR A 411 -15.63 12.16 3.45
C TYR A 411 -16.34 12.02 4.78
N HIS A 412 -15.65 11.53 5.80
CA HIS A 412 -16.20 11.42 7.15
C HIS A 412 -16.40 12.79 7.82
N TYR A 413 -15.44 13.70 7.65
CA TYR A 413 -15.42 15.04 8.25
C TYR A 413 -15.72 16.15 7.24
N LYS A 414 -16.55 15.87 6.21
CA LYS A 414 -16.75 16.75 5.05
C LYS A 414 -17.12 18.20 5.42
N GLY A 415 -17.96 18.39 6.43
CA GLY A 415 -18.44 19.71 6.89
C GLY A 415 -17.70 20.29 8.08
N LEU A 416 -16.69 19.60 8.60
CA LEU A 416 -15.94 20.06 9.77
C LEU A 416 -14.99 21.19 9.33
N PRO A 417 -15.01 22.37 9.96
CA PRO A 417 -13.97 23.38 9.76
C PRO A 417 -12.60 22.77 10.05
N VAL A 418 -11.57 23.14 9.28
CA VAL A 418 -10.20 22.65 9.56
C VAL A 418 -9.82 23.08 10.98
N PRO A 419 -9.52 22.15 11.91
CA PRO A 419 -9.14 22.53 13.27
C PRO A 419 -7.77 23.19 13.26
N GLU A 420 -7.63 24.29 14.00
CA GLU A 420 -6.40 25.08 14.07
C GLU A 420 -5.96 25.29 15.53
N PHE A 421 -4.66 25.53 15.73
CA PHE A 421 -4.16 25.95 17.03
C PHE A 421 -4.59 27.39 17.33
N PRO A 422 -4.79 27.76 18.61
CA PRO A 422 -5.14 29.13 18.98
C PRO A 422 -4.19 30.16 18.38
N GLY A 423 -4.74 31.15 17.68
CA GLY A 423 -3.97 32.22 17.02
C GLY A 423 -3.56 31.92 15.57
N CYS A 424 -3.81 30.71 15.07
CA CYS A 424 -3.72 30.41 13.64
C CYS A 424 -5.06 30.70 12.95
N ASN A 425 -5.00 31.20 11.72
CA ASN A 425 -6.17 31.46 10.86
C ASN A 425 -5.81 31.17 9.39
N GLU A 426 -4.95 30.16 9.17
CA GLU A 426 -4.43 29.76 7.86
C GLU A 426 -5.54 29.16 6.99
N TYR A 427 -6.53 28.50 7.61
CA TYR A 427 -7.59 27.74 6.94
C TYR A 427 -9.00 28.30 7.18
N ALA A 428 -9.09 29.58 7.54
CA ALA A 428 -10.34 30.29 7.79
C ALA A 428 -11.39 30.02 6.70
N GLY A 429 -12.57 29.55 7.09
CA GLY A 429 -13.67 29.29 6.16
C GLY A 429 -13.53 28.06 5.27
N THR A 430 -12.47 27.26 5.43
CA THR A 430 -12.27 26.00 4.68
C THR A 430 -12.67 24.80 5.53
N THR A 431 -13.38 23.83 4.95
CA THR A 431 -13.66 22.56 5.64
C THR A 431 -12.55 21.54 5.41
N LEU A 432 -12.40 20.58 6.33
CA LEU A 432 -11.46 19.47 6.20
C LEU A 432 -11.72 18.65 4.93
N GLY A 433 -13.00 18.53 4.55
CA GLY A 433 -13.41 17.92 3.29
C GLY A 433 -12.87 18.65 2.07
N GLU A 434 -12.97 19.97 2.03
CA GLU A 434 -12.47 20.80 0.92
C GLU A 434 -10.94 20.81 0.85
N PHE A 435 -10.30 20.96 2.01
CA PHE A 435 -8.85 21.03 2.13
C PHE A 435 -8.16 19.73 1.69
N ALA A 436 -8.61 18.57 2.21
CA ALA A 436 -7.87 17.32 2.08
C ALA A 436 -8.23 16.50 0.83
N ARG A 437 -9.45 16.60 0.30
CA ARG A 437 -9.95 15.74 -0.79
C ARG A 437 -9.06 15.74 -2.03
N GLY A 438 -8.80 16.93 -2.56
CA GLY A 438 -7.96 17.11 -3.75
C GLY A 438 -6.52 16.70 -3.51
N ARG A 439 -5.96 17.14 -2.38
CA ARG A 439 -4.57 16.88 -2.00
C ARG A 439 -4.28 15.39 -1.84
N LEU A 440 -5.15 14.65 -1.14
CA LEU A 440 -4.97 13.21 -0.96
C LEU A 440 -5.14 12.43 -2.27
N ALA A 441 -6.02 12.89 -3.17
CA ALA A 441 -6.19 12.28 -4.49
C ALA A 441 -4.93 12.45 -5.35
N LEU A 442 -4.40 13.68 -5.46
CA LEU A 442 -3.17 13.96 -6.21
C LEU A 442 -1.96 13.24 -5.59
N LEU A 443 -1.86 13.26 -4.27
CA LEU A 443 -0.83 12.52 -3.53
C LEU A 443 -0.87 11.03 -3.83
N SER A 444 -2.07 10.42 -3.90
CA SER A 444 -2.22 9.00 -4.21
C SER A 444 -1.77 8.68 -5.65
N VAL A 445 -2.06 9.55 -6.62
CA VAL A 445 -1.58 9.40 -8.00
C VAL A 445 -0.05 9.50 -8.05
N ALA A 446 0.52 10.53 -7.41
CA ALA A 446 1.96 10.74 -7.37
C ALA A 446 2.69 9.57 -6.68
N ALA A 447 2.15 9.07 -5.57
CA ALA A 447 2.68 7.92 -4.84
C ALA A 447 2.71 6.65 -5.71
N VAL A 448 1.60 6.31 -6.39
CA VAL A 448 1.55 5.14 -7.30
C VAL A 448 2.53 5.29 -8.46
N GLN A 449 2.71 6.51 -8.98
CA GLN A 449 3.65 6.80 -10.06
C GLN A 449 5.12 6.66 -9.60
N ALA A 450 5.45 7.14 -8.41
CA ALA A 450 6.80 7.12 -7.87
C ALA A 450 7.21 5.75 -7.29
N GLU A 451 6.26 4.92 -6.84
CA GLU A 451 6.56 3.71 -6.08
C GLU A 451 7.46 2.70 -6.83
N SER A 452 8.55 2.28 -6.22
CA SER A 452 9.45 1.29 -6.83
C SER A 452 9.24 -0.12 -6.28
N SER A 453 8.68 -0.25 -5.08
CA SER A 453 8.49 -1.53 -4.41
C SER A 453 7.13 -2.13 -4.72
N GLU A 454 7.12 -3.35 -5.26
CA GLU A 454 5.89 -4.11 -5.52
C GLU A 454 5.10 -4.40 -4.22
N ALA A 455 5.81 -4.65 -3.12
CA ALA A 455 5.20 -4.89 -1.80
C ALA A 455 4.39 -3.70 -1.26
N LEU A 456 4.72 -2.47 -1.68
CA LEU A 456 4.04 -1.24 -1.26
C LEU A 456 2.99 -0.76 -2.27
N ALA A 457 2.93 -1.36 -3.47
CA ALA A 457 2.02 -0.94 -4.52
C ALA A 457 0.55 -1.25 -4.20
N VAL A 458 0.24 -2.43 -3.66
CA VAL A 458 -1.14 -2.85 -3.33
C VAL A 458 -1.87 -1.83 -2.42
N PRO A 459 -1.33 -1.41 -1.25
CA PRO A 459 -2.01 -0.43 -0.42
C PRO A 459 -2.19 0.93 -1.11
N LEU A 460 -1.24 1.35 -1.95
CA LEU A 460 -1.37 2.59 -2.72
C LEU A 460 -2.46 2.52 -3.78
N LEU A 461 -2.64 1.37 -4.44
CA LEU A 461 -3.75 1.13 -5.37
C LEU A 461 -5.10 1.26 -4.64
N SER A 462 -5.22 0.70 -3.44
CA SER A 462 -6.43 0.85 -2.61
C SER A 462 -6.70 2.31 -2.24
N ALA A 463 -5.67 3.06 -1.83
CA ALA A 463 -5.78 4.50 -1.54
C ALA A 463 -6.24 5.30 -2.77
N LEU A 464 -5.63 5.02 -3.94
CA LEU A 464 -5.97 5.65 -5.21
C LEU A 464 -7.43 5.38 -5.59
N TYR A 465 -7.87 4.11 -5.54
CA TYR A 465 -9.24 3.75 -5.90
C TYR A 465 -10.28 4.46 -5.03
N LEU A 466 -10.06 4.53 -3.71
CA LEU A 466 -10.93 5.25 -2.80
C LEU A 466 -10.98 6.74 -3.16
N CYS A 467 -9.84 7.38 -3.39
CA CYS A 467 -9.80 8.78 -3.79
C CYS A 467 -10.53 9.04 -5.10
N VAL A 468 -10.29 8.22 -6.12
CA VAL A 468 -10.92 8.36 -7.46
C VAL A 468 -12.43 8.18 -7.35
N ARG A 469 -12.90 7.11 -6.71
CA ARG A 469 -14.31 6.78 -6.56
C ARG A 469 -15.12 7.91 -5.92
N HIS A 470 -14.61 8.52 -4.86
CA HIS A 470 -15.33 9.57 -4.16
C HIS A 470 -15.29 10.92 -4.88
N ASN A 471 -14.28 11.17 -5.72
CA ASN A 471 -14.24 12.36 -6.57
C ASN A 471 -15.10 12.21 -7.84
N ALA A 472 -15.20 10.99 -8.38
CA ALA A 472 -16.00 10.70 -9.58
C ALA A 472 -17.51 10.78 -9.35
N GLY A 473 -18.00 10.48 -8.13
CA GLY A 473 -19.43 10.48 -7.80
C GLY A 473 -20.10 11.85 -7.75
N ARG A 474 -19.36 12.94 -7.93
CA ARG A 474 -19.88 14.30 -7.95
C ARG A 474 -20.12 14.74 -9.40
N ALA A 475 -21.18 14.21 -10.00
CA ALA A 475 -21.90 14.99 -10.99
C ALA A 475 -22.30 16.31 -10.30
N PRO A 476 -22.23 17.47 -10.96
CA PRO A 476 -22.62 18.73 -10.34
C PRO A 476 -24.06 18.59 -9.85
N ASP A 477 -24.26 18.58 -8.52
CA ASP A 477 -25.55 18.89 -7.94
C ASP A 477 -26.01 20.18 -8.63
N ARG A 478 -27.18 20.08 -9.27
CA ARG A 478 -27.89 21.13 -10.01
C ARG A 478 -27.28 22.51 -9.75
N ALA A 479 -26.67 23.10 -10.78
CA ALA A 479 -26.50 24.54 -10.82
C ALA A 479 -27.86 25.16 -10.39
N PRO A 480 -27.88 26.09 -9.41
CA PRO A 480 -29.14 26.71 -9.03
C PRO A 480 -29.72 27.34 -10.29
N ASP A 481 -30.96 26.99 -10.62
CA ASP A 481 -31.72 27.55 -11.73
C ASP A 481 -31.55 29.08 -11.75
N ARG A 482 -30.64 29.55 -12.60
CA ARG A 482 -30.62 30.93 -13.07
C ARG A 482 -31.17 30.88 -14.48
N ALA A 483 -32.25 31.64 -14.64
CA ALA A 483 -33.15 31.78 -15.78
C ALA A 483 -32.48 31.70 -17.16
N PRO A 484 -33.24 31.28 -18.20
CA PRO A 484 -32.74 31.19 -19.56
C PRO A 484 -32.63 32.61 -20.11
N ASP A 485 -31.43 33.03 -20.51
CA ASP A 485 -31.20 33.96 -21.62
C ASP A 485 -29.70 34.29 -21.73
N ARG A 486 -28.99 33.54 -22.58
CA ARG A 486 -27.96 34.04 -23.51
C ARG A 486 -27.34 32.88 -24.31
N PRO A 487 -27.05 33.06 -25.62
CA PRO A 487 -26.47 32.02 -26.45
C PRO A 487 -24.97 31.82 -26.12
N PRO A 488 -24.38 30.66 -26.44
CA PRO A 488 -23.01 30.32 -26.08
C PRO A 488 -22.03 30.84 -27.14
N ASP A 489 -21.49 32.04 -26.96
CA ASP A 489 -20.27 32.47 -27.65
C ASP A 489 -19.07 32.36 -26.70
N ALA A 490 -18.57 31.13 -26.57
CA ALA A 490 -17.23 30.85 -26.06
C ALA A 490 -16.49 30.02 -27.11
N LYS A 491 -16.24 30.65 -28.26
CA LYS A 491 -15.29 30.16 -29.27
C LYS A 491 -13.90 30.24 -28.67
N ALA A 492 -13.46 29.16 -28.04
CA ALA A 492 -12.06 28.94 -27.71
C ALA A 492 -11.23 29.09 -29.00
N ARG A 493 -10.23 29.97 -28.95
CA ARG A 493 -9.33 30.29 -30.05
C ARG A 493 -8.66 29.02 -30.55
N SER A 494 -9.09 28.57 -31.72
CA SER A 494 -8.36 27.65 -32.57
C SER A 494 -7.86 28.48 -33.74
N ASP A 495 -6.57 28.77 -33.76
CA ASP A 495 -5.85 29.29 -34.92
C ASP A 495 -4.39 28.83 -34.84
N SER A 496 -4.12 27.68 -35.46
CA SER A 496 -2.86 27.44 -36.18
C SER A 496 -3.02 26.17 -37.01
N SER A 497 -3.40 26.37 -38.27
CA SER A 497 -3.38 25.38 -39.35
C SER A 497 -1.95 25.13 -39.83
N ALA A 498 -1.47 23.89 -39.70
CA ALA A 498 -0.36 23.34 -40.48
C ALA A 498 -0.62 21.84 -40.74
N PRO A 499 -0.16 21.27 -41.87
CA PRO A 499 -0.73 20.05 -42.43
C PRO A 499 -0.25 18.79 -41.68
N ALA A 500 -1.14 17.81 -41.62
CA ALA A 500 -0.93 16.51 -41.00
C ALA A 500 0.24 15.74 -41.65
N SER A 501 1.31 15.55 -40.89
CA SER A 501 2.21 14.40 -41.04
C SER A 501 1.81 13.36 -40.01
N ALA A 502 1.21 12.28 -40.47
CA ALA A 502 0.81 11.13 -39.67
C ALA A 502 2.04 10.31 -39.27
N ASP A 503 2.71 10.65 -38.16
CA ASP A 503 3.55 9.67 -37.43
C ASP A 503 3.99 10.05 -35.99
N SER A 504 3.42 11.07 -35.35
CA SER A 504 3.93 11.55 -34.04
C SER A 504 2.96 11.45 -32.85
N SER A 505 1.86 10.69 -32.94
CA SER A 505 0.81 10.72 -31.90
C SER A 505 0.86 9.58 -30.86
N GLN A 506 2.05 9.09 -30.47
CA GLN A 506 2.19 8.14 -29.36
C GLN A 506 2.67 8.76 -28.04
N ASP A 507 3.26 9.97 -28.06
CA ASP A 507 3.99 10.51 -26.89
C ASP A 507 3.29 11.66 -26.13
N ASP A 508 2.13 12.17 -26.56
CA ASP A 508 1.69 13.50 -26.12
C ASP A 508 0.54 13.54 -25.07
N PHE A 509 0.26 12.48 -24.30
CA PHE A 509 -0.85 12.53 -23.32
C PHE A 509 -0.67 11.72 -22.04
N ALA A 510 0.53 11.75 -21.46
CA ALA A 510 0.70 11.48 -20.04
C ALA A 510 0.40 12.76 -19.23
N ALA A 511 -0.87 13.18 -19.13
CA ALA A 511 -1.25 14.37 -18.36
C ALA A 511 -0.49 14.42 -17.02
N ASP A 512 0.37 15.44 -16.85
CA ASP A 512 1.18 15.60 -15.64
C ASP A 512 0.21 15.67 -14.44
N VAL A 513 0.59 15.10 -13.28
CA VAL A 513 -0.20 15.25 -12.05
C VAL A 513 -0.44 16.74 -11.75
N ARG A 514 0.47 17.61 -12.22
CA ARG A 514 0.39 19.07 -12.14
C ARG A 514 -0.72 19.72 -12.97
N GLU A 515 -1.27 19.02 -13.97
CA GLU A 515 -2.37 19.52 -14.80
C GLU A 515 -3.75 19.32 -14.17
N LEU A 516 -3.82 18.49 -13.11
CA LEU A 516 -5.05 18.23 -12.38
C LEU A 516 -5.27 19.31 -11.30
N ASP A 517 -6.16 20.27 -11.59
CA ASP A 517 -6.62 21.25 -10.60
C ASP A 517 -7.78 20.68 -9.74
N PRO A 518 -7.59 20.50 -8.42
CA PRO A 518 -8.66 20.04 -7.52
C PRO A 518 -9.89 20.94 -7.44
N SER A 519 -9.77 22.21 -7.81
CA SER A 519 -10.89 23.16 -7.79
C SER A 519 -11.78 23.05 -9.04
N SER A 520 -11.28 22.37 -10.08
CA SER A 520 -11.96 22.25 -11.37
C SER A 520 -13.21 21.36 -11.29
N PRO A 521 -14.32 21.73 -11.96
CA PRO A 521 -15.53 20.90 -12.00
C PRO A 521 -15.34 19.57 -12.74
N VAL A 522 -14.30 19.45 -13.57
CA VAL A 522 -13.94 18.22 -14.31
C VAL A 522 -12.83 17.41 -13.60
N PHE A 523 -12.43 17.80 -12.40
CA PHE A 523 -11.38 17.11 -11.64
C PHE A 523 -11.67 15.61 -11.47
N GLY A 524 -12.91 15.25 -11.13
CA GLY A 524 -13.31 13.86 -10.94
C GLY A 524 -13.12 12.99 -12.19
N SER A 525 -13.58 13.45 -13.35
CA SER A 525 -13.41 12.73 -14.63
C SER A 525 -11.95 12.68 -15.08
N ALA A 526 -11.22 13.80 -14.95
CA ALA A 526 -9.79 13.84 -15.30
C ALA A 526 -8.96 12.89 -14.41
N LEU A 527 -9.30 12.79 -13.12
CA LEU A 527 -8.68 11.87 -12.17
C LEU A 527 -8.97 10.40 -12.52
N VAL A 528 -10.18 10.07 -12.95
CA VAL A 528 -10.54 8.71 -13.43
C VAL A 528 -9.69 8.33 -14.65
N VAL A 529 -9.57 9.21 -15.64
CA VAL A 529 -8.73 9.00 -16.83
C VAL A 529 -7.27 8.83 -16.44
N ARG A 530 -6.72 9.71 -15.60
CA ARG A 530 -5.32 9.64 -15.15
C ARG A 530 -5.03 8.34 -14.39
N ALA A 531 -5.91 7.94 -13.48
CA ALA A 531 -5.77 6.69 -12.72
C ALA A 531 -5.82 5.46 -13.64
N THR A 532 -6.74 5.46 -14.63
CA THR A 532 -6.84 4.41 -15.65
C THR A 532 -5.54 4.30 -16.43
N TYR A 533 -5.01 5.44 -16.91
CA TYR A 533 -3.78 5.48 -17.68
C TYR A 533 -2.60 4.90 -16.88
N LEU A 534 -2.39 5.44 -15.67
CA LEU A 534 -1.29 5.09 -14.80
C LEU A 534 -1.28 3.59 -14.47
N VAL A 535 -2.42 3.05 -14.06
CA VAL A 535 -2.53 1.66 -13.61
C VAL A 535 -2.34 0.68 -14.77
N CYS A 536 -2.96 0.95 -15.93
CA CYS A 536 -2.75 0.08 -17.11
C CYS A 536 -1.30 0.10 -17.60
N HIS A 537 -0.66 1.27 -17.69
CA HIS A 537 0.75 1.38 -18.07
C HIS A 537 1.64 0.55 -17.12
N ARG A 538 1.46 0.73 -15.81
CA ARG A 538 2.25 0.06 -14.76
C ARG A 538 2.00 -1.45 -14.71
N LEU A 539 0.77 -1.89 -14.99
CA LEU A 539 0.41 -3.30 -15.07
C LEU A 539 1.28 -4.04 -16.10
N ILE A 540 1.54 -3.44 -17.25
CA ILE A 540 2.36 -4.04 -18.31
C ILE A 540 3.85 -3.78 -18.11
N SER A 541 4.22 -2.57 -17.69
CA SER A 541 5.62 -2.14 -17.61
C SER A 541 6.35 -2.77 -16.43
N SER A 542 5.72 -2.82 -15.25
CA SER A 542 6.38 -3.23 -14.00
C SER A 542 5.67 -4.36 -13.26
N TRP A 543 4.33 -4.37 -13.18
CA TRP A 543 3.63 -5.26 -12.25
C TRP A 543 3.24 -6.62 -12.82
N LYS A 544 3.48 -6.87 -14.12
CA LYS A 544 3.12 -8.14 -14.78
C LYS A 544 3.74 -9.39 -14.15
N GLY A 545 4.83 -9.25 -13.39
CA GLY A 545 5.52 -10.34 -12.72
C GLY A 545 4.90 -10.74 -11.38
N ASP A 546 4.29 -9.81 -10.66
CA ASP A 546 3.77 -10.01 -9.31
C ASP A 546 2.26 -10.31 -9.32
N LEU A 547 1.87 -11.42 -8.68
CA LEU A 547 0.48 -11.87 -8.59
C LEU A 547 -0.40 -10.86 -7.84
N GLN A 548 0.01 -10.44 -6.64
CA GLN A 548 -0.83 -9.65 -5.74
C GLN A 548 -1.04 -8.25 -6.31
N VAL A 549 0.02 -7.63 -6.83
CA VAL A 549 -0.06 -6.30 -7.46
C VAL A 549 -0.88 -6.36 -8.74
N SER A 550 -0.69 -7.39 -9.59
CA SER A 550 -1.50 -7.57 -10.80
C SER A 550 -2.99 -7.72 -10.49
N LEU A 551 -3.35 -8.55 -9.50
CA LEU A 551 -4.75 -8.74 -9.12
C LEU A 551 -5.37 -7.45 -8.57
N ALA A 552 -4.67 -6.75 -7.69
CA ALA A 552 -5.13 -5.46 -7.15
C ALA A 552 -5.31 -4.39 -8.24
N ALA A 553 -4.38 -4.33 -9.20
CA ALA A 553 -4.47 -3.41 -10.34
C ALA A 553 -5.66 -3.74 -11.24
N LEU A 554 -5.91 -5.03 -11.55
CA LEU A 554 -7.05 -5.46 -12.36
C LEU A 554 -8.39 -5.23 -11.66
N GLU A 555 -8.46 -5.44 -10.35
CA GLU A 555 -9.64 -5.12 -9.54
C GLU A 555 -9.92 -3.62 -9.53
N LEU A 556 -8.90 -2.80 -9.32
CA LEU A 556 -9.01 -1.34 -9.41
C LEU A 556 -9.51 -0.91 -10.79
N LEU A 557 -8.92 -1.42 -11.88
CA LEU A 557 -9.36 -1.11 -13.24
C LEU A 557 -10.82 -1.51 -13.47
N SER A 558 -11.25 -2.64 -12.92
CA SER A 558 -12.66 -3.06 -12.99
C SER A 558 -13.59 -2.11 -12.24
N GLY A 559 -13.12 -1.55 -11.12
CA GLY A 559 -13.82 -0.50 -10.38
C GLY A 559 -13.88 0.82 -11.15
N LEU A 560 -12.78 1.22 -11.80
CA LEU A 560 -12.72 2.43 -12.62
C LEU A 560 -13.65 2.36 -13.83
N ALA A 561 -13.81 1.20 -14.47
CA ALA A 561 -14.71 1.02 -15.61
C ALA A 561 -16.14 1.53 -15.33
N LYS A 562 -16.61 1.40 -14.09
CA LYS A 562 -17.93 1.85 -13.62
C LYS A 562 -18.03 3.36 -13.38
N LEU A 563 -16.90 4.03 -13.22
CA LEU A 563 -16.80 5.47 -12.93
C LEU A 563 -16.63 6.31 -14.19
N HIS A 564 -16.20 5.70 -15.30
CA HIS A 564 -16.18 6.36 -16.60
C HIS A 564 -17.60 6.75 -17.02
N SER A 565 -17.80 7.96 -17.52
CA SER A 565 -19.10 8.47 -17.96
C SER A 565 -19.48 7.91 -19.35
N SER A 566 -20.77 7.88 -19.69
CA SER A 566 -21.28 7.25 -20.92
C SER A 566 -21.07 8.07 -22.21
N LYS A 567 -20.47 9.27 -22.13
CA LYS A 567 -20.13 10.16 -23.27
C LYS A 567 -18.77 10.83 -23.02
N PRO A 568 -18.12 11.36 -24.07
CA PRO A 568 -17.02 10.71 -24.79
C PRO A 568 -15.77 10.48 -23.92
N GLU A 569 -15.64 9.29 -23.33
CA GLU A 569 -14.36 8.69 -22.91
C GLU A 569 -14.00 7.51 -23.82
N ALA A 570 -14.60 7.43 -25.01
CA ALA A 570 -14.47 6.28 -25.92
C ALA A 570 -13.01 5.98 -26.29
N ILE A 571 -12.18 7.02 -26.46
CA ILE A 571 -10.74 6.88 -26.74
C ILE A 571 -10.01 6.26 -25.55
N GLU A 572 -10.26 6.74 -24.34
CA GLU A 572 -9.59 6.25 -23.13
C GLU A 572 -10.06 4.84 -22.75
N ARG A 573 -11.35 4.55 -22.92
CA ARG A 573 -11.88 3.18 -22.77
C ARG A 573 -11.28 2.23 -23.81
N LYS A 574 -11.17 2.65 -25.08
CA LYS A 574 -10.53 1.88 -26.16
C LYS A 574 -9.06 1.59 -25.82
N ARG A 575 -8.34 2.59 -25.28
CA ARG A 575 -6.95 2.44 -24.83
C ARG A 575 -6.83 1.46 -23.66
N ALA A 576 -7.67 1.60 -22.63
CA ALA A 576 -7.69 0.69 -21.49
C ALA A 576 -7.96 -0.77 -21.91
N VAL A 577 -8.95 -0.99 -22.77
CA VAL A 577 -9.24 -2.33 -23.32
C VAL A 577 -8.04 -2.89 -24.09
N ARG A 578 -7.41 -2.09 -24.97
CA ARG A 578 -6.20 -2.52 -25.69
C ARG A 578 -5.08 -2.93 -24.75
N TRP A 579 -4.79 -2.14 -23.72
CA TRP A 579 -3.75 -2.49 -22.76
C TRP A 579 -4.08 -3.76 -21.94
N ILE A 580 -5.33 -3.97 -21.56
CA ILE A 580 -5.72 -5.22 -20.87
C ILE A 580 -5.61 -6.41 -21.84
N CYS A 581 -5.98 -6.24 -23.11
CA CYS A 581 -5.76 -7.24 -24.16
C CYS A 581 -4.26 -7.56 -24.35
N ASP A 582 -3.41 -6.55 -24.41
CA ASP A 582 -1.95 -6.70 -24.52
C ASP A 582 -1.38 -7.44 -23.30
N TYR A 583 -1.87 -7.11 -22.10
CA TYR A 583 -1.50 -7.82 -20.88
C TYR A 583 -1.82 -9.32 -20.97
N ILE A 584 -3.03 -9.68 -21.42
CA ILE A 584 -3.41 -11.10 -21.64
C ILE A 584 -2.47 -11.74 -22.66
N GLY A 585 -2.21 -11.07 -23.79
CA GLY A 585 -1.26 -11.54 -24.80
C GLY A 585 0.13 -11.80 -24.25
N VAL A 586 0.68 -10.88 -23.45
CA VAL A 586 1.99 -11.00 -22.80
C VAL A 586 2.04 -12.14 -21.78
N GLN A 587 0.96 -12.35 -21.01
CA GLN A 587 0.91 -13.44 -20.02
C GLN A 587 0.77 -14.81 -20.68
N CYS A 588 -0.11 -14.93 -21.69
CA CYS A 588 -0.32 -16.18 -22.43
C CYS A 588 0.86 -16.54 -23.34
N GLY A 589 1.60 -15.54 -23.84
CA GLY A 589 2.77 -15.72 -24.70
C GLY A 589 4.08 -16.04 -23.95
N ARG A 590 4.05 -16.22 -22.64
CA ARG A 590 5.24 -16.62 -21.87
C ARG A 590 5.70 -18.04 -22.25
N PRO A 591 6.99 -18.38 -22.08
CA PRO A 591 7.45 -19.74 -22.34
C PRO A 591 6.78 -20.74 -21.38
N PRO A 592 6.52 -22.00 -21.80
CA PRO A 592 5.80 -22.98 -20.98
C PRO A 592 6.31 -23.17 -19.55
N GLN A 593 7.61 -23.01 -19.33
CA GLN A 593 8.25 -23.10 -18.00
C GLN A 593 7.79 -22.01 -17.03
N ALA A 594 7.35 -20.86 -17.54
CA ALA A 594 6.85 -19.74 -16.74
C ALA A 594 5.34 -19.83 -16.48
N HIS A 595 4.63 -20.85 -16.98
CA HIS A 595 3.22 -21.03 -16.72
C HIS A 595 3.00 -21.58 -15.32
N SER A 596 2.40 -20.77 -14.47
CA SER A 596 2.01 -21.13 -13.11
C SER A 596 0.50 -20.97 -12.91
N ARG A 597 -0.01 -21.61 -11.85
CA ARG A 597 -1.40 -21.44 -11.42
C ARG A 597 -1.74 -19.97 -11.16
N ASP A 598 -0.77 -19.24 -10.63
CA ASP A 598 -0.86 -17.83 -10.23
C ASP A 598 -0.93 -16.94 -11.47
N LEU A 599 -0.07 -17.18 -12.47
CA LEU A 599 -0.15 -16.50 -13.77
C LEU A 599 -1.52 -16.70 -14.43
N HIS A 600 -2.03 -17.94 -14.46
CA HIS A 600 -3.37 -18.20 -15.01
C HIS A 600 -4.47 -17.48 -14.23
N SER A 601 -4.28 -17.28 -12.92
CA SER A 601 -5.24 -16.53 -12.10
C SER A 601 -5.24 -15.04 -12.44
N CYS A 602 -4.08 -14.45 -12.74
CA CYS A 602 -4.00 -13.09 -13.31
C CYS A 602 -4.69 -12.98 -14.67
N VAL A 603 -4.50 -13.95 -15.56
CA VAL A 603 -5.15 -13.97 -16.88
C VAL A 603 -6.67 -14.05 -16.75
N VAL A 604 -7.17 -14.94 -15.89
CA VAL A 604 -8.62 -15.04 -15.60
C VAL A 604 -9.16 -13.72 -15.05
N ALA A 605 -8.46 -13.10 -14.10
CA ALA A 605 -8.85 -11.79 -13.57
C ALA A 605 -8.84 -10.70 -14.66
N ALA A 606 -7.94 -10.77 -15.64
CA ALA A 606 -7.90 -9.84 -16.76
C ALA A 606 -9.10 -9.99 -17.71
N TYR A 607 -9.56 -11.21 -18.00
CA TYR A 607 -10.82 -11.43 -18.74
C TYR A 607 -12.03 -10.89 -17.98
N THR A 608 -12.11 -11.13 -16.67
CA THR A 608 -13.16 -10.55 -15.81
C THR A 608 -13.09 -9.02 -15.79
N CYS A 609 -11.88 -8.46 -15.80
CA CYS A 609 -11.67 -7.02 -15.92
C CYS A 609 -12.20 -6.50 -17.27
N LEU A 610 -11.83 -7.11 -18.40
CA LEU A 610 -12.34 -6.73 -19.73
C LEU A 610 -13.87 -6.70 -19.79
N ALA A 611 -14.54 -7.68 -19.16
CA ALA A 611 -16.00 -7.72 -19.09
C ALA A 611 -16.61 -6.44 -18.49
N SER A 612 -15.95 -5.83 -17.49
CA SER A 612 -16.42 -4.58 -16.87
C SER A 612 -16.28 -3.33 -17.75
N TRP A 613 -15.40 -3.39 -18.77
CA TRP A 613 -15.17 -2.30 -19.72
C TRP A 613 -16.05 -2.38 -20.98
N LEU A 614 -16.72 -3.53 -21.19
CA LEU A 614 -17.58 -3.72 -22.35
C LEU A 614 -18.74 -2.73 -22.35
N CYS A 615 -18.89 -2.02 -23.46
CA CYS A 615 -20.04 -1.17 -23.71
C CYS A 615 -20.34 -1.09 -25.21
N ALA A 616 -21.61 -0.81 -25.52
CA ALA A 616 -22.14 -0.68 -26.87
C ALA A 616 -21.26 0.16 -27.83
N PRO A 617 -20.80 1.38 -27.48
CA PRO A 617 -19.96 2.18 -28.37
C PRO A 617 -18.59 1.56 -28.66
N LEU A 618 -18.01 0.85 -27.69
CA LEU A 618 -16.69 0.23 -27.83
C LEU A 618 -16.76 -1.02 -28.72
N LEU A 619 -17.86 -1.76 -28.64
CA LEU A 619 -18.10 -2.92 -29.51
C LEU A 619 -18.49 -2.53 -30.95
N ALA A 620 -18.94 -1.29 -31.17
CA ALA A 620 -19.16 -0.74 -32.51
C ALA A 620 -17.84 -0.32 -33.20
N ASP A 621 -16.75 -0.14 -32.45
CA ASP A 621 -15.43 0.17 -33.00
C ASP A 621 -14.75 -1.11 -33.52
N PRO A 622 -14.44 -1.21 -34.83
CA PRO A 622 -13.94 -2.45 -35.42
C PRO A 622 -12.56 -2.85 -34.90
N ASP A 623 -11.68 -1.89 -34.61
CA ASP A 623 -10.35 -2.19 -34.08
C ASP A 623 -10.45 -2.78 -32.66
N CYS A 624 -11.36 -2.22 -31.86
CA CYS A 624 -11.54 -2.65 -30.48
C CYS A 624 -12.21 -4.02 -30.42
N LEU A 625 -13.22 -4.26 -31.27
CA LEU A 625 -13.84 -5.57 -31.41
C LEU A 625 -12.84 -6.62 -31.91
N ALA A 626 -12.00 -6.27 -32.89
CA ALA A 626 -10.95 -7.17 -33.38
C ALA A 626 -9.96 -7.53 -32.26
N ALA A 627 -9.46 -6.56 -31.49
CA ALA A 627 -8.55 -6.81 -30.37
C ALA A 627 -9.18 -7.71 -29.29
N LEU A 628 -10.46 -7.49 -28.97
CA LEU A 628 -11.22 -8.33 -28.04
C LEU A 628 -11.37 -9.77 -28.55
N LEU A 629 -11.75 -9.94 -29.83
CA LEU A 629 -11.91 -11.25 -30.43
C LEU A 629 -10.58 -12.00 -30.55
N GLU A 630 -9.48 -11.31 -30.85
CA GLU A 630 -8.14 -11.91 -30.87
C GLU A 630 -7.74 -12.49 -29.50
N VAL A 631 -8.00 -11.77 -28.40
CA VAL A 631 -7.67 -12.29 -27.07
C VAL A 631 -8.64 -13.37 -26.62
N VAL A 632 -9.91 -13.31 -27.01
CA VAL A 632 -10.86 -14.42 -26.80
C VAL A 632 -10.39 -15.66 -27.54
N GLU A 633 -10.00 -15.51 -28.80
CA GLU A 633 -9.46 -16.59 -29.63
C GLU A 633 -8.20 -17.19 -29.01
N LEU A 634 -7.27 -16.36 -28.54
CA LEU A 634 -6.08 -16.79 -27.81
C LEU A 634 -6.42 -17.58 -26.54
N GLY A 635 -7.43 -17.14 -25.78
CA GLY A 635 -7.87 -17.83 -24.56
C GLY A 635 -8.53 -19.18 -24.84
N ILE A 636 -9.32 -19.28 -25.91
CA ILE A 636 -10.05 -20.51 -26.29
C ILE A 636 -9.14 -21.53 -26.96
N SER A 637 -8.31 -21.07 -27.92
CA SER A 637 -7.53 -21.94 -28.80
C SER A 637 -6.06 -22.08 -28.37
N GLY A 638 -5.53 -21.14 -27.60
CA GLY A 638 -4.11 -21.04 -27.26
C GLY A 638 -3.23 -20.37 -28.33
N SER A 639 -3.81 -19.93 -29.45
CA SER A 639 -3.10 -19.26 -30.54
C SER A 639 -3.94 -18.12 -31.14
N LYS A 640 -3.29 -17.17 -31.82
CA LYS A 640 -3.97 -16.12 -32.60
C LYS A 640 -4.03 -16.51 -34.09
N SER A 641 -5.02 -15.99 -34.82
CA SER A 641 -5.12 -16.12 -36.29
C SER A 641 -3.95 -15.48 -37.01
N GLN A 642 -3.58 -14.27 -36.57
CA GLN A 642 -2.43 -13.54 -37.06
C GLN A 642 -1.21 -13.95 -36.24
N GLY A 643 -0.30 -14.68 -36.87
CA GLY A 643 0.95 -15.15 -36.27
C GLY A 643 2.03 -14.08 -36.23
N LYS A 644 3.30 -14.49 -36.33
CA LYS A 644 4.41 -13.53 -36.44
C LYS A 644 4.34 -12.79 -37.80
N PRO A 645 4.90 -11.57 -37.90
CA PRO A 645 4.95 -10.84 -39.17
C PRO A 645 5.56 -11.72 -40.28
N GLY A 646 4.78 -12.00 -41.33
CA GLY A 646 5.19 -12.85 -42.46
C GLY A 646 4.60 -14.27 -42.48
N GLU A 647 3.94 -14.72 -41.41
CA GLU A 647 3.21 -16.00 -41.41
C GLU A 647 1.80 -15.82 -42.00
N PRO A 648 1.30 -16.79 -42.82
CA PRO A 648 -0.06 -16.72 -43.34
C PRO A 648 -1.08 -16.83 -42.20
N PRO A 649 -2.23 -16.13 -42.29
CA PRO A 649 -3.27 -16.21 -41.28
C PRO A 649 -3.76 -17.65 -41.15
N LYS A 650 -3.75 -18.18 -39.92
CA LYS A 650 -4.24 -19.53 -39.64
C LYS A 650 -5.75 -19.49 -39.41
N MET A 651 -6.51 -20.26 -40.19
CA MET A 651 -7.97 -20.26 -40.10
C MET A 651 -8.48 -21.07 -38.90
N LYS A 652 -9.74 -20.86 -38.51
CA LYS A 652 -10.32 -21.44 -37.28
C LYS A 652 -10.34 -22.97 -37.28
N ASP A 653 -10.63 -23.57 -38.43
CA ASP A 653 -10.68 -25.01 -38.68
C ASP A 653 -9.30 -25.67 -38.68
N GLU A 654 -8.25 -24.92 -38.97
CA GLU A 654 -6.87 -25.38 -38.96
C GLU A 654 -6.24 -25.35 -37.56
N LYS A 655 -6.90 -24.72 -36.57
CA LYS A 655 -6.38 -24.54 -35.21
C LYS A 655 -6.70 -25.74 -34.33
N GLU A 656 -5.65 -26.26 -33.70
CA GLU A 656 -5.79 -27.20 -32.61
C GLU A 656 -6.12 -26.44 -31.33
N LEU A 657 -7.21 -26.82 -30.65
CA LEU A 657 -7.65 -26.18 -29.43
C LEU A 657 -6.78 -26.61 -28.25
N LYS A 658 -5.73 -25.83 -27.97
CA LYS A 658 -4.79 -26.03 -26.87
C LYS A 658 -4.75 -24.77 -26.00
N PRO A 659 -5.84 -24.46 -25.28
CA PRO A 659 -5.87 -23.30 -24.39
C PRO A 659 -4.78 -23.41 -23.32
N VAL A 660 -4.27 -22.26 -22.89
CA VAL A 660 -3.23 -22.17 -21.87
C VAL A 660 -3.64 -22.85 -20.55
N SER A 661 -4.93 -22.79 -20.21
CA SER A 661 -5.55 -23.62 -19.19
C SER A 661 -7.06 -23.67 -19.39
N MET A 662 -7.73 -24.67 -18.81
CA MET A 662 -9.19 -24.75 -18.84
C MET A 662 -9.87 -23.54 -18.19
N ARG A 663 -9.32 -23.03 -17.07
CA ARG A 663 -9.85 -21.83 -16.40
C ARG A 663 -9.77 -20.59 -17.29
N VAL A 664 -8.67 -20.45 -18.06
CA VAL A 664 -8.50 -19.36 -19.03
C VAL A 664 -9.48 -19.52 -20.19
N ARG A 665 -9.70 -20.75 -20.66
CA ARG A 665 -10.71 -21.07 -21.68
C ARG A 665 -12.10 -20.64 -21.23
N ASP A 666 -12.51 -21.05 -20.04
CA ASP A 666 -13.84 -20.77 -19.48
C ASP A 666 -14.07 -19.26 -19.30
N ALA A 667 -13.04 -18.52 -18.87
CA ALA A 667 -13.09 -17.05 -18.76
C ALA A 667 -13.20 -16.36 -20.13
N ALA A 668 -12.47 -16.85 -21.14
CA ALA A 668 -12.54 -16.35 -22.51
C ALA A 668 -13.90 -16.65 -23.17
N GLU A 669 -14.45 -17.85 -22.96
CA GLU A 669 -15.82 -18.21 -23.38
C GLU A 669 -16.86 -17.30 -22.71
N SER A 670 -16.69 -17.01 -21.42
CA SER A 670 -17.57 -16.08 -20.69
C SER A 670 -17.53 -14.66 -21.28
N LEU A 671 -16.34 -14.13 -21.59
CA LEU A 671 -16.20 -12.83 -22.24
C LEU A 671 -16.84 -12.82 -23.64
N LEU A 672 -16.66 -13.90 -24.43
CA LEU A 672 -17.29 -14.05 -25.73
C LEU A 672 -18.82 -13.98 -25.63
N MET A 673 -19.40 -14.68 -24.66
CA MET A 673 -20.84 -14.65 -24.43
C MET A 673 -21.35 -13.24 -24.13
N LEU A 674 -20.62 -12.45 -23.34
CA LEU A 674 -20.98 -11.06 -23.03
C LEU A 674 -20.88 -10.13 -24.26
N ILE A 675 -19.86 -10.31 -25.11
CA ILE A 675 -19.74 -9.58 -26.39
C ILE A 675 -20.92 -9.93 -27.30
N LEU A 676 -21.25 -11.23 -27.38
CA LEU A 676 -22.39 -11.76 -28.15
C LEU A 676 -23.75 -11.40 -27.54
N GLU A 677 -23.82 -10.93 -26.31
CA GLU A 677 -25.07 -10.42 -25.74
C GLU A 677 -25.25 -8.94 -26.13
N GLN A 678 -24.21 -8.12 -25.96
CA GLN A 678 -24.28 -6.67 -26.13
C GLN A 678 -24.35 -6.19 -27.59
N VAL A 679 -23.58 -6.78 -28.51
CA VAL A 679 -23.50 -6.31 -29.92
C VAL A 679 -24.86 -6.30 -30.65
N GLY A 680 -25.79 -7.18 -30.33
CA GLY A 680 -27.08 -7.29 -31.03
C GLY A 680 -28.29 -6.90 -30.17
N ASN A 681 -28.03 -6.30 -29.01
CA ASN A 681 -29.02 -5.43 -28.37
C ASN A 681 -29.10 -4.05 -29.06
N ASN A 682 -28.00 -3.59 -29.69
CA ASN A 682 -27.93 -2.30 -30.37
C ASN A 682 -28.69 -2.23 -31.71
N ASP A 683 -29.01 -3.36 -32.34
CA ASP A 683 -29.64 -3.40 -33.67
C ASP A 683 -31.05 -4.01 -33.65
N GLY A 684 -31.75 -3.89 -32.51
CA GLY A 684 -33.14 -4.33 -32.36
C GLY A 684 -33.33 -5.84 -32.29
N GLY A 685 -32.55 -6.53 -31.45
CA GLY A 685 -32.79 -7.93 -31.08
C GLY A 685 -32.61 -8.94 -32.22
N LYS A 686 -31.80 -8.62 -33.23
CA LYS A 686 -31.57 -9.46 -34.42
C LYS A 686 -30.26 -10.27 -34.37
N TRP A 687 -29.89 -10.84 -33.23
CA TRP A 687 -28.83 -11.86 -33.20
C TRP A 687 -29.26 -13.13 -33.92
N CYS A 688 -30.54 -13.46 -33.81
CA CYS A 688 -31.10 -14.67 -34.35
C CYS A 688 -32.03 -14.35 -35.51
N ARG A 689 -31.47 -14.30 -36.74
CA ARG A 689 -32.28 -14.36 -37.97
C ARG A 689 -33.06 -15.68 -38.06
N LEU A 690 -32.55 -16.72 -37.41
CA LEU A 690 -33.22 -18.00 -37.29
C LEU A 690 -34.49 -17.80 -36.45
N ASP A 691 -35.64 -18.04 -37.05
CA ASP A 691 -36.89 -18.01 -36.33
C ASP A 691 -37.82 -19.11 -36.78
N GLU A 692 -38.91 -19.27 -36.04
CA GLU A 692 -39.87 -20.33 -36.32
C GLU A 692 -40.43 -20.23 -37.75
N ARG A 693 -40.56 -18.99 -38.28
CA ARG A 693 -41.06 -18.74 -39.64
C ARG A 693 -40.02 -19.08 -40.70
N TRP A 694 -38.75 -18.78 -40.44
CA TRP A 694 -37.63 -19.03 -41.33
C TRP A 694 -37.34 -20.54 -41.42
N LEU A 695 -37.37 -21.26 -40.29
CA LEU A 695 -37.27 -22.72 -40.27
C LEU A 695 -38.44 -23.38 -41.02
N ALA A 696 -39.66 -22.88 -40.81
CA ALA A 696 -40.82 -23.36 -41.56
C ALA A 696 -40.70 -23.06 -43.07
N ALA A 697 -40.17 -21.89 -43.45
CA ALA A 697 -39.95 -21.52 -44.85
C ALA A 697 -38.90 -22.39 -45.55
N LEU A 698 -37.94 -22.94 -44.79
CA LEU A 698 -36.95 -23.90 -45.27
C LEU A 698 -37.46 -25.34 -45.33
N GLY A 699 -38.72 -25.59 -44.96
CA GLY A 699 -39.33 -26.92 -45.00
C GLY A 699 -38.96 -27.83 -43.82
N HIS A 700 -38.42 -27.27 -42.73
CA HIS A 700 -38.19 -28.04 -41.51
C HIS A 700 -39.50 -28.44 -40.82
N GLY A 701 -39.44 -29.54 -40.08
CA GLY A 701 -40.57 -30.09 -39.35
C GLY A 701 -41.16 -29.14 -38.30
N LYS A 702 -42.33 -29.53 -37.77
CA LYS A 702 -43.06 -28.72 -36.79
C LYS A 702 -42.26 -28.58 -35.49
N LEU A 703 -41.99 -27.33 -35.08
CA LEU A 703 -41.37 -27.04 -33.81
C LEU A 703 -42.31 -27.38 -32.63
N ARG A 704 -41.74 -27.91 -31.54
CA ARG A 704 -42.44 -28.11 -30.27
C ARG A 704 -42.21 -26.91 -29.36
N HIS A 705 -43.29 -26.24 -28.98
CA HIS A 705 -43.21 -25.05 -28.14
C HIS A 705 -43.50 -25.39 -26.68
N PHE A 706 -42.69 -24.84 -25.77
CA PHE A 706 -42.86 -24.93 -24.32
C PHE A 706 -42.82 -23.53 -23.75
N VAL A 707 -43.71 -23.24 -22.80
CA VAL A 707 -43.66 -21.99 -22.04
C VAL A 707 -43.01 -22.30 -20.70
N VAL A 708 -41.96 -21.56 -20.37
CA VAL A 708 -41.20 -21.64 -19.12
C VAL A 708 -41.41 -20.34 -18.36
N ASP A 709 -41.75 -20.45 -17.08
CA ASP A 709 -41.92 -19.34 -16.12
C ASP A 709 -42.83 -18.19 -16.59
N GLY A 710 -43.78 -18.48 -17.49
CA GLY A 710 -44.82 -17.55 -17.96
C GLY A 710 -44.34 -16.39 -18.85
N ASN A 711 -43.04 -16.21 -19.04
CA ASN A 711 -42.46 -15.11 -19.82
C ASN A 711 -41.44 -15.57 -20.88
N THR A 712 -41.16 -16.87 -20.95
CA THR A 712 -40.16 -17.46 -21.85
C THR A 712 -40.80 -18.56 -22.69
N ILE A 713 -40.60 -18.52 -24.01
CA ILE A 713 -41.05 -19.53 -24.97
C ILE A 713 -39.82 -20.26 -25.51
N LEU A 714 -39.80 -21.58 -25.37
CA LEU A 714 -38.81 -22.47 -25.99
C LEU A 714 -39.45 -23.17 -27.19
N SER A 715 -38.83 -23.10 -28.36
CA SER A 715 -39.24 -23.80 -29.58
C SER A 715 -38.16 -24.82 -29.95
N LEU A 716 -38.48 -26.11 -29.86
CA LEU A 716 -37.55 -27.22 -30.13
C LEU A 716 -37.80 -27.82 -31.52
N LEU A 717 -36.73 -27.94 -32.30
CA LEU A 717 -36.70 -28.66 -33.58
C LEU A 717 -35.67 -29.80 -33.45
N GLU A 718 -36.13 -31.05 -33.55
CA GLU A 718 -35.26 -32.25 -33.49
C GLU A 718 -34.80 -32.67 -34.90
N GLU A 719 -34.33 -31.70 -35.68
CA GLU A 719 -33.83 -31.92 -37.04
C GLU A 719 -32.50 -31.18 -37.23
N PRO A 720 -31.55 -31.75 -38.00
CA PRO A 720 -30.31 -31.07 -38.33
C PRO A 720 -30.57 -29.92 -39.33
N LEU A 721 -30.01 -28.74 -39.04
CA LEU A 721 -29.96 -27.63 -40.00
C LEU A 721 -28.96 -28.02 -41.10
N ALA A 722 -29.40 -28.03 -42.35
CA ALA A 722 -28.65 -28.60 -43.47
C ALA A 722 -27.20 -28.05 -43.56
N ASN A 723 -26.21 -28.91 -43.26
CA ASN A 723 -24.81 -28.85 -43.74
C ASN A 723 -23.84 -29.87 -43.13
N SER A 724 -24.30 -30.95 -42.50
CA SER A 724 -23.40 -32.00 -42.04
C SER A 724 -23.37 -33.16 -43.04
N GLN A 725 -22.20 -33.42 -43.63
CA GLN A 725 -21.95 -34.59 -44.49
C GLN A 725 -22.22 -35.93 -43.76
N GLU A 726 -22.37 -35.88 -42.42
CA GLU A 726 -22.84 -36.97 -41.56
C GLU A 726 -23.99 -36.48 -40.66
N PRO A 727 -25.18 -37.12 -40.65
CA PRO A 727 -26.28 -36.70 -39.77
C PRO A 727 -26.04 -37.15 -38.32
N GLN A 728 -25.78 -36.20 -37.42
CA GLN A 728 -25.76 -36.42 -35.97
C GLN A 728 -27.13 -36.07 -35.37
N PRO A 729 -27.60 -36.77 -34.32
CA PRO A 729 -28.80 -36.35 -33.60
C PRO A 729 -28.59 -34.95 -33.04
N THR A 730 -29.38 -34.01 -33.55
CA THR A 730 -29.23 -32.58 -33.33
C THR A 730 -30.58 -32.02 -32.88
N ILE A 731 -30.57 -31.20 -31.83
CA ILE A 731 -31.72 -30.46 -31.35
C ILE A 731 -31.42 -28.98 -31.49
N VAL A 732 -32.25 -28.28 -32.25
CA VAL A 732 -32.25 -26.82 -32.34
C VAL A 732 -33.28 -26.29 -31.34
N VAL A 733 -32.88 -25.35 -30.51
CA VAL A 733 -33.69 -24.71 -29.47
C VAL A 733 -33.74 -23.22 -29.76
N ILE A 734 -34.92 -22.67 -30.04
CA ILE A 734 -35.14 -21.21 -30.10
C ILE A 734 -35.77 -20.77 -28.79
N ILE A 735 -35.20 -19.79 -28.11
CA ILE A 735 -35.72 -19.21 -26.88
C ILE A 735 -36.16 -17.78 -27.17
N ARG A 736 -37.40 -17.44 -26.80
CA ARG A 736 -37.95 -16.08 -26.86
C ARG A 736 -38.34 -15.66 -25.45
N CYS A 737 -37.79 -14.57 -24.97
CA CYS A 737 -38.15 -13.99 -23.68
C CYS A 737 -38.21 -12.46 -23.79
N GLY A 738 -38.55 -11.78 -22.68
CA GLY A 738 -38.55 -10.31 -22.63
C GLY A 738 -37.22 -9.64 -22.98
N TRP A 739 -36.13 -10.41 -23.00
CA TRP A 739 -34.77 -9.97 -23.31
C TRP A 739 -34.37 -10.20 -24.78
N GLY A 740 -35.21 -10.86 -25.59
CA GLY A 740 -34.96 -11.07 -27.02
C GLY A 740 -35.19 -12.51 -27.49
N ARG A 741 -34.58 -12.85 -28.64
CA ARG A 741 -34.66 -14.18 -29.27
C ARG A 741 -33.26 -14.77 -29.42
N PHE A 742 -33.09 -16.01 -28.98
CA PHE A 742 -31.85 -16.76 -29.01
C PHE A 742 -32.08 -18.10 -29.70
N ALA A 743 -31.08 -18.67 -30.38
CA ALA A 743 -31.16 -20.04 -30.87
C ALA A 743 -29.86 -20.80 -30.60
N TRP A 744 -30.00 -22.04 -30.17
CA TRP A 744 -28.91 -22.99 -29.97
C TRP A 744 -29.13 -24.22 -30.83
N SER A 745 -28.05 -24.82 -31.32
CA SER A 745 -28.08 -26.15 -31.94
C SER A 745 -27.17 -27.06 -31.13
N LEU A 746 -27.73 -28.12 -30.56
CA LEU A 746 -27.03 -29.09 -29.74
C LEU A 746 -26.91 -30.40 -30.52
N SER A 747 -25.69 -30.86 -30.79
CA SER A 747 -25.45 -32.17 -31.43
C SER A 747 -24.68 -33.10 -30.51
N SER A 748 -25.03 -34.40 -30.52
CA SER A 748 -24.28 -35.42 -29.77
C SER A 748 -23.08 -35.92 -30.58
N ARG A 749 -21.86 -35.68 -30.08
CA ARG A 749 -20.60 -36.10 -30.73
C ARG A 749 -20.22 -37.58 -30.49
N GLY A 750 -21.07 -38.36 -29.82
CA GLY A 750 -20.77 -39.76 -29.42
C GLY A 750 -21.80 -40.80 -29.83
N ALA A 751 -22.78 -40.47 -30.70
CA ALA A 751 -23.79 -41.42 -31.15
C ALA A 751 -23.21 -42.41 -32.20
N PRO A 752 -23.62 -43.70 -32.19
CA PRO A 752 -23.14 -44.70 -33.14
C PRO A 752 -23.48 -44.29 -34.58
N ARG A 753 -22.46 -44.33 -35.46
CA ARG A 753 -22.57 -43.96 -36.88
C ARG A 753 -23.40 -45.02 -37.61
N CYS A 754 -24.53 -44.64 -38.23
CA CYS A 754 -25.25 -45.52 -39.13
C CYS A 754 -24.97 -45.10 -40.58
N ALA A 755 -24.21 -45.93 -41.29
CA ALA A 755 -23.91 -45.75 -42.71
C ALA A 755 -24.79 -46.68 -43.55
N THR A 756 -25.95 -46.19 -44.03
CA THR A 756 -26.63 -46.78 -45.18
C THR A 756 -27.44 -45.72 -45.94
N ARG A 757 -27.17 -45.63 -47.24
CA ARG A 757 -27.98 -44.88 -48.23
C ARG A 757 -29.31 -45.63 -48.43
N GLY A 758 -30.42 -45.00 -48.06
CA GLY A 758 -31.76 -45.43 -48.45
C GLY A 758 -32.71 -45.67 -47.27
N ALA A 759 -33.70 -44.77 -47.14
CA ALA A 759 -34.94 -44.87 -46.38
C ALA A 759 -34.89 -45.05 -44.84
N ALA A 760 -35.64 -44.16 -44.17
CA ALA A 760 -36.19 -44.21 -42.81
C ALA A 760 -35.22 -44.18 -41.60
N ALA A 761 -35.28 -43.04 -40.90
CA ALA A 761 -35.01 -42.84 -39.46
C ALA A 761 -33.75 -43.49 -38.85
N CYS A 762 -32.78 -42.67 -38.44
CA CYS A 762 -31.85 -43.07 -37.39
C CYS A 762 -32.65 -43.58 -36.18
N ALA A 763 -32.38 -44.83 -35.78
CA ALA A 763 -33.07 -45.48 -34.67
C ALA A 763 -32.94 -44.63 -33.39
N ARG A 764 -34.08 -44.25 -32.80
CA ARG A 764 -34.15 -43.73 -31.44
C ARG A 764 -33.51 -44.74 -30.48
N PRO A 765 -32.80 -44.30 -29.42
CA PRO A 765 -32.47 -45.17 -28.31
C PRO A 765 -33.76 -45.81 -27.76
N VAL A 766 -33.77 -47.14 -27.67
CA VAL A 766 -34.88 -47.91 -27.09
C VAL A 766 -35.06 -47.49 -25.62
N PRO A 767 -36.27 -47.15 -25.16
CA PRO A 767 -36.51 -46.86 -23.75
C PRO A 767 -36.24 -48.12 -22.91
N MET A 768 -35.27 -48.04 -21.99
CA MET A 768 -35.12 -49.03 -20.94
C MET A 768 -36.23 -48.79 -19.91
N LEU A 769 -37.24 -49.67 -19.96
CA LEU A 769 -38.42 -49.80 -19.08
C LEU A 769 -39.48 -48.69 -19.20
N GLU A 770 -40.70 -49.11 -19.56
CA GLU A 770 -41.90 -48.28 -19.40
C GLU A 770 -42.19 -48.07 -17.90
N PRO A 771 -42.25 -46.82 -17.39
CA PRO A 771 -42.82 -46.54 -16.08
C PRO A 771 -44.35 -46.71 -16.13
N PRO A 772 -45.00 -47.17 -15.05
CA PRO A 772 -46.45 -47.38 -15.04
C PRO A 772 -47.21 -46.06 -15.31
N PRO A 773 -48.41 -46.14 -15.93
CA PRO A 773 -49.15 -44.96 -16.36
C PRO A 773 -49.47 -44.04 -15.17
N ARG A 774 -49.01 -42.78 -15.24
CA ARG A 774 -49.41 -41.72 -14.32
C ARG A 774 -50.87 -41.34 -14.59
N ALA A 775 -51.65 -41.19 -13.52
CA ALA A 775 -53.02 -40.70 -13.59
C ALA A 775 -53.10 -39.35 -14.32
N PRO A 776 -54.16 -39.10 -15.12
CA PRO A 776 -54.31 -37.83 -15.83
C PRO A 776 -54.42 -36.66 -14.85
N PRO A 777 -53.73 -35.53 -15.09
CA PRO A 777 -53.88 -34.35 -14.26
C PRO A 777 -55.32 -33.84 -14.37
N ALA A 778 -55.99 -33.66 -13.24
CA ALA A 778 -57.29 -33.01 -13.17
C ALA A 778 -57.14 -31.55 -13.61
N CYS A 779 -57.56 -31.22 -14.82
CA CYS A 779 -57.70 -29.84 -15.28
C CYS A 779 -58.75 -29.14 -14.40
N ARG A 780 -58.32 -28.28 -13.48
CA ARG A 780 -59.21 -27.30 -12.86
C ARG A 780 -59.56 -26.24 -13.90
N ALA A 781 -60.86 -25.99 -14.06
CA ALA A 781 -61.33 -24.88 -14.88
C ALA A 781 -60.85 -23.53 -14.31
N LEU A 782 -60.47 -22.61 -15.21
CA LEU A 782 -60.09 -21.24 -14.89
C LEU A 782 -61.26 -20.51 -14.19
N PRO A 783 -61.02 -19.74 -13.11
CA PRO A 783 -62.04 -18.83 -12.58
C PRO A 783 -62.33 -17.71 -13.58
N ALA A 784 -63.61 -17.33 -13.69
CA ALA A 784 -64.06 -16.25 -14.57
C ALA A 784 -63.45 -14.90 -14.16
N ALA A 785 -63.14 -14.07 -15.16
CA ALA A 785 -62.58 -12.73 -14.96
C ALA A 785 -63.58 -11.82 -14.21
N PRO A 786 -63.12 -10.95 -13.28
CA PRO A 786 -63.98 -9.98 -12.65
C PRO A 786 -64.45 -8.91 -13.67
N PRO A 787 -65.70 -8.42 -13.57
CA PRO A 787 -66.22 -7.41 -14.48
C PRO A 787 -65.43 -6.10 -14.34
N CYS A 788 -65.06 -5.52 -15.48
CA CYS A 788 -64.48 -4.19 -15.56
C CYS A 788 -65.48 -3.15 -15.02
N ALA A 789 -65.07 -2.34 -14.06
CA ALA A 789 -65.83 -1.16 -13.65
C ALA A 789 -65.74 -0.11 -14.78
N VAL A 790 -66.92 0.45 -15.11
CA VAL A 790 -67.11 1.61 -15.99
C VAL A 790 -66.65 2.88 -15.29
#